data_AF-A0A835XSD4-F1
#
_entry.id   AF-A0A835XSD4-F1
#
_cell.length_a   1.000
_cell.length_b   1.000
_cell.length_c   1.000
_cell.angle_alpha   90.00
_cell.angle_beta   90.00
_cell.angle_gamma   90.00
#
_symmetry.space_group_name_H-M   'P 1'
#
loop_
_entity.id
_entity.type
_entity.pdbx_description
1 polymer ?
#
loop_
_entity_poly.entity_id
_entity_poly.type
_entity_poly.pdbx_seq_one_letter_code
_entity_poly.pdbx_strand_id
1 'polypeptide(L)'
;MSGCRANLDSDGNKQSRRGLKQWMIDFPSAASSPPPRRSPPMGSRQSPPPPPLKESPPPPRRSPPPPLKQSPPPPQRESPPPPLRQSPPPRRSPPPPTQSPPRPTQSPPPPAIKQSPPPPPTKQPPPPRSPRRVRSPPPEQSPPPPPMQPSKQSPPPPLKQSPPPPLKQSPPPPVRQSPPPPNKQSSPPPPKTSSGGGPSSTGGDPSPTFGRVRSRVPRAPYSPFSPRTPTAPNPPPPPPPRKINRPPVDPRSKPKPNFIVIITDDQDDVMNTTHPYYMPALNRHLAQGGTRLPNFLVSTGVCCPARVSAFTGRYAHCTNITGNSYPSGGFRKFYEQRTDREGWMPKWLQGAGYRTALVGKFLNAYFPSTGYMNETTGFVPEGWDTFDATTTGTYDFWATCFALNGGPDTCYNGQYQTDVISAKAAKLIKEMSAQGDPFLLYLAPAAPHVEQQTGRRFGPPSAAARHRNLYANDKISIPKGANWDLENPNIPFGDYDYHQGAEYMMEKDRDLEAHYLARLRALRAVDDMVDAIVAQLAASGQLDNTYVLYTSDNGLHLGQFGLTDGKATSIEEDVRVPFFIRGPGIPGGTELPYQGNLIDIVPTLLSLAGVPIPDVVDGLPLPVSSELTLAHVTGLRDATDAGFGNLLALTPQHYSWMRRDAMILEAWDSDGSARTQDVVFKVLRVCTDFRVFADSASGRGVDTAPGWAARFVPAPGLACYKYTIWCEGSREFYDLSTDPYETRNRIKDVPPRVMDRIDGVLSALIHCRGASCRSPYGLLHPGANVVNFTQTMNSAYDTMYSRLFKFAYRRCKSVYQTSNEPTWTQGIGPQP
;
A
#
# COMPACT_ATOMS: atom_id res chain seq x y z
N MET A 1 -24.20 10.94 -25.58
CA MET A 1 -24.52 10.55 -26.97
C MET A 1 -23.23 10.50 -27.77
N SER A 2 -23.24 9.81 -28.94
CA SER A 2 -22.29 9.94 -30.07
C SER A 2 -20.92 10.61 -29.84
N GLY A 3 -19.82 9.83 -29.81
CA GLY A 3 -18.49 10.43 -29.76
C GLY A 3 -17.27 9.49 -29.65
N CYS A 4 -17.21 8.36 -30.38
CA CYS A 4 -15.94 7.60 -30.54
C CYS A 4 -16.01 6.52 -31.64
N ARG A 5 -15.35 6.75 -32.80
CA ARG A 5 -15.02 5.73 -33.82
C ARG A 5 -14.02 6.28 -34.85
N ALA A 6 -13.09 5.42 -35.29
CA ALA A 6 -11.99 5.71 -36.22
C ALA A 6 -10.94 6.71 -35.66
N ASN A 7 -9.65 6.62 -35.98
CA ASN A 7 -9.01 5.95 -37.13
C ASN A 7 -8.12 4.74 -36.77
N LEU A 8 -7.92 3.88 -37.77
CA LEU A 8 -6.80 2.94 -37.88
C LEU A 8 -6.22 3.08 -39.29
N ASP A 9 -4.94 2.75 -39.45
CA ASP A 9 -4.09 3.30 -40.51
C ASP A 9 -4.42 2.83 -41.93
N SER A 10 -4.18 3.74 -42.88
CA SER A 10 -4.03 3.43 -44.28
C SER A 10 -2.56 3.55 -44.69
N ASP A 11 -1.89 2.42 -44.88
CA ASP A 11 -0.96 2.30 -46.01
C ASP A 11 -0.76 0.83 -46.39
N GLY A 12 -0.57 0.57 -47.68
CA GLY A 12 -0.62 -0.78 -48.24
C GLY A 12 0.60 -1.16 -49.05
N ASN A 13 0.98 -2.43 -49.02
CA ASN A 13 1.86 -3.01 -50.04
C ASN A 13 1.40 -4.43 -50.42
N LYS A 14 1.75 -4.88 -51.63
CA LYS A 14 1.27 -6.13 -52.24
C LYS A 14 2.42 -7.07 -52.61
N GLN A 15 2.05 -8.32 -52.93
CA GLN A 15 2.91 -9.44 -53.34
C GLN A 15 3.61 -10.14 -52.15
N SER A 16 3.85 -11.46 -52.15
CA SER A 16 3.74 -12.46 -53.24
C SER A 16 3.11 -13.80 -52.78
N ARG A 17 2.74 -14.69 -53.73
CA ARG A 17 2.11 -16.02 -53.49
C ARG A 17 3.15 -17.16 -53.44
N ARG A 18 2.94 -18.20 -52.60
CA ARG A 18 3.07 -19.68 -52.92
C ARG A 18 2.94 -20.61 -51.68
N GLY A 19 2.40 -21.83 -51.86
CA GLY A 19 2.25 -22.92 -50.85
C GLY A 19 0.89 -22.89 -50.10
N LEU A 20 -0.05 -23.86 -50.10
CA LEU A 20 -0.05 -25.35 -50.00
C LEU A 20 0.59 -25.86 -48.69
N LYS A 21 -0.07 -26.67 -47.83
CA LYS A 21 -1.27 -27.56 -47.93
C LYS A 21 -2.19 -27.35 -46.70
N GLN A 22 -3.52 -27.30 -46.78
CA GLN A 22 -4.50 -28.40 -46.94
C GLN A 22 -4.53 -29.43 -45.78
N TRP A 23 -5.50 -29.28 -44.87
CA TRP A 23 -6.25 -30.35 -44.20
C TRP A 23 -7.67 -29.82 -43.91
N MET A 24 -8.70 -30.64 -44.11
CA MET A 24 -10.12 -30.31 -43.84
C MET A 24 -10.75 -31.45 -43.05
N ILE A 25 -11.62 -31.12 -42.09
CA ILE A 25 -12.69 -31.99 -41.57
C ILE A 25 -13.91 -31.09 -41.38
N ASP A 26 -15.06 -31.52 -41.91
CA ASP A 26 -16.26 -30.70 -42.04
C ASP A 26 -17.14 -30.64 -40.79
N PHE A 27 -17.91 -29.55 -40.67
CA PHE A 27 -19.13 -29.50 -39.86
C PHE A 27 -20.26 -28.89 -40.72
N PRO A 28 -21.42 -29.56 -40.89
CA PRO A 28 -22.48 -29.12 -41.79
C PRO A 28 -23.39 -28.05 -41.15
N SER A 29 -23.99 -27.19 -41.99
CA SER A 29 -24.96 -26.16 -41.57
C SER A 29 -26.35 -26.36 -42.18
N ALA A 30 -27.37 -26.51 -41.32
CA ALA A 30 -28.80 -26.44 -41.60
C ALA A 30 -29.58 -26.50 -40.26
N ALA A 31 -30.76 -25.91 -40.07
CA ALA A 31 -31.46 -24.83 -40.77
C ALA A 31 -32.47 -24.19 -39.79
N SER A 32 -33.14 -23.09 -40.18
CA SER A 32 -34.09 -22.36 -39.31
C SER A 32 -35.44 -23.07 -39.10
N SER A 33 -36.13 -22.74 -38.00
CA SER A 33 -37.52 -23.16 -37.72
C SER A 33 -38.25 -22.20 -36.76
N PRO A 34 -39.60 -22.18 -36.73
CA PRO A 34 -40.40 -20.99 -36.41
C PRO A 34 -40.84 -20.83 -34.94
N PRO A 35 -41.35 -19.64 -34.54
CA PRO A 35 -41.73 -19.34 -33.15
C PRO A 35 -43.08 -19.96 -32.70
N PRO A 36 -43.26 -20.25 -31.39
CA PRO A 36 -44.48 -20.86 -30.86
C PRO A 36 -45.67 -19.88 -30.74
N ARG A 37 -46.89 -20.40 -30.88
CA ARG A 37 -48.16 -19.66 -30.73
C ARG A 37 -48.66 -19.63 -29.28
N ARG A 38 -49.49 -18.62 -28.95
CA ARG A 38 -50.27 -18.53 -27.69
C ARG A 38 -51.60 -19.29 -27.80
N SER A 39 -52.00 -19.94 -26.71
CA SER A 39 -53.39 -20.33 -26.34
C SER A 39 -53.51 -20.26 -24.77
N PRO A 40 -54.64 -20.58 -24.11
CA PRO A 40 -55.38 -19.59 -23.30
C PRO A 40 -55.15 -19.74 -21.76
N PRO A 41 -55.63 -18.78 -20.94
CA PRO A 41 -55.45 -18.82 -19.48
C PRO A 41 -56.36 -19.86 -18.81
N MET A 42 -55.85 -20.50 -17.75
CA MET A 42 -56.67 -21.35 -16.85
C MET A 42 -56.54 -20.95 -15.38
N GLY A 43 -57.70 -20.89 -14.73
CA GLY A 43 -57.99 -21.16 -13.31
C GLY A 43 -56.89 -20.99 -12.27
N SER A 44 -57.04 -19.96 -11.44
CA SER A 44 -56.37 -19.87 -10.14
C SER A 44 -56.74 -21.06 -9.24
N ARG A 45 -55.73 -21.84 -8.81
CA ARG A 45 -55.82 -22.68 -7.61
C ARG A 45 -54.99 -22.05 -6.50
N GLN A 46 -55.63 -21.75 -5.37
CA GLN A 46 -54.98 -21.23 -4.18
C GLN A 46 -54.25 -22.37 -3.45
N SER A 47 -53.02 -22.11 -2.99
CA SER A 47 -52.39 -22.94 -1.97
C SER A 47 -53.05 -22.68 -0.61
N PRO A 48 -53.24 -23.69 0.25
CA PRO A 48 -53.79 -23.49 1.59
C PRO A 48 -52.82 -22.66 2.47
N PRO A 49 -53.34 -21.87 3.43
CA PRO A 49 -52.51 -21.07 4.33
C PRO A 49 -51.77 -21.96 5.35
N PRO A 50 -50.63 -21.48 5.91
CA PRO A 50 -49.96 -22.16 7.01
C PRO A 50 -50.80 -22.14 8.30
N PRO A 51 -50.59 -23.10 9.23
CA PRO A 51 -51.30 -23.12 10.51
C PRO A 51 -50.91 -21.93 11.40
N PRO A 52 -51.81 -21.45 12.28
CA PRO A 52 -51.54 -20.30 13.14
C PRO A 52 -50.46 -20.62 14.18
N LEU A 53 -49.52 -19.70 14.33
CA LEU A 53 -48.58 -19.69 15.45
C LEU A 53 -49.33 -19.43 16.76
N LYS A 54 -48.99 -20.17 17.82
CA LYS A 54 -49.47 -19.87 19.17
C LYS A 54 -48.79 -18.60 19.68
N GLU A 55 -49.57 -17.61 20.10
CA GLU A 55 -49.06 -16.44 20.80
C GLU A 55 -48.50 -16.85 22.18
N SER A 56 -47.31 -16.35 22.50
CA SER A 56 -46.79 -16.36 23.87
C SER A 56 -47.36 -15.17 24.64
N PRO A 57 -47.72 -15.30 25.93
CA PRO A 57 -48.26 -14.20 26.70
C PRO A 57 -47.23 -13.07 26.89
N PRO A 58 -47.66 -11.79 26.94
CA PRO A 58 -46.75 -10.66 27.04
C PRO A 58 -46.04 -10.60 28.40
N PRO A 59 -44.79 -10.10 28.45
CA PRO A 59 -44.08 -9.89 29.71
C PRO A 59 -44.76 -8.81 30.57
N PRO A 60 -44.64 -8.89 31.91
CA PRO A 60 -45.29 -7.94 32.81
C PRO A 60 -44.76 -6.52 32.62
N ARG A 61 -45.69 -5.54 32.65
CA ARG A 61 -45.35 -4.11 32.58
C ARG A 61 -44.40 -3.74 33.72
N ARG A 62 -43.20 -3.24 33.40
CA ARG A 62 -42.37 -2.51 34.37
C ARG A 62 -42.96 -1.12 34.58
N SER A 63 -42.98 -0.67 35.83
CA SER A 63 -43.39 0.68 36.22
C SER A 63 -42.50 1.76 35.58
N PRO A 64 -43.03 2.97 35.29
CA PRO A 64 -42.19 4.07 34.83
C PRO A 64 -41.20 4.50 35.93
N PRO A 65 -39.99 4.96 35.57
CA PRO A 65 -39.05 5.53 36.54
C PRO A 65 -39.58 6.88 37.09
N PRO A 66 -39.21 7.27 38.32
CA PRO A 66 -39.57 8.57 38.86
C PRO A 66 -38.88 9.73 38.12
N PRO A 67 -39.45 10.95 38.12
CA PRO A 67 -38.89 12.09 37.41
C PRO A 67 -37.54 12.50 37.98
N LEU A 68 -36.57 12.74 37.10
CA LEU A 68 -35.25 13.26 37.45
C LEU A 68 -35.37 14.68 38.03
N LYS A 69 -35.01 14.85 39.31
CA LYS A 69 -34.73 16.16 39.87
C LYS A 69 -33.43 16.71 39.25
N GLN A 70 -33.48 17.94 38.76
CA GLN A 70 -32.28 18.66 38.34
C GLN A 70 -31.43 19.03 39.57
N SER A 71 -30.15 18.66 39.56
CA SER A 71 -29.17 19.14 40.53
C SER A 71 -28.54 20.44 40.04
N PRO A 72 -28.28 21.43 40.91
CA PRO A 72 -27.56 22.65 40.53
C PRO A 72 -26.08 22.36 40.18
N PRO A 73 -25.42 23.23 39.40
CA PRO A 73 -24.03 23.05 39.00
C PRO A 73 -23.04 23.15 40.18
N PRO A 74 -21.86 22.50 40.09
CA PRO A 74 -20.88 22.48 41.16
C PRO A 74 -20.14 23.82 41.34
N PRO A 75 -19.66 24.14 42.56
CA PRO A 75 -18.79 25.29 42.77
C PRO A 75 -17.42 25.09 42.09
N GLN A 76 -16.83 26.18 41.61
CA GLN A 76 -15.48 26.18 41.08
C GLN A 76 -14.46 25.86 42.19
N ARG A 77 -13.36 25.20 41.82
CA ARG A 77 -12.26 24.87 42.74
C ARG A 77 -10.94 25.30 42.12
N GLU A 78 -10.22 26.17 42.83
CA GLU A 78 -8.98 26.78 42.36
C GLU A 78 -7.83 25.74 42.30
N SER A 79 -6.84 26.02 41.43
CA SER A 79 -5.68 25.15 41.24
C SER A 79 -4.55 25.47 42.22
N PRO A 80 -3.90 24.48 42.85
CA PRO A 80 -2.77 24.72 43.74
C PRO A 80 -1.50 25.13 42.97
N PRO A 81 -0.61 25.96 43.57
CA PRO A 81 0.64 26.40 42.93
C PRO A 81 1.72 25.30 42.89
N PRO A 82 2.72 25.41 41.99
CA PRO A 82 3.78 24.42 41.84
C PRO A 82 4.83 24.47 42.98
N PRO A 83 5.43 23.33 43.36
CA PRO A 83 6.45 23.27 44.41
C PRO A 83 7.82 23.81 43.96
N LEU A 84 8.50 24.51 44.87
CA LEU A 84 9.84 25.09 44.66
C LEU A 84 10.97 24.07 44.88
N ARG A 85 12.11 24.28 44.20
CA ARG A 85 13.37 23.55 44.43
C ARG A 85 13.93 23.79 45.83
N GLN A 86 14.47 22.75 46.46
CA GLN A 86 15.44 22.84 47.56
C GLN A 86 16.57 21.81 47.39
N SER A 87 17.70 22.04 48.07
CA SER A 87 18.99 21.32 47.90
C SER A 87 19.24 20.28 49.02
N PRO A 88 20.14 19.30 48.84
CA PRO A 88 20.18 18.09 49.67
C PRO A 88 21.11 18.15 50.91
N PRO A 89 20.73 17.50 52.04
CA PRO A 89 21.62 17.15 53.15
C PRO A 89 22.25 15.73 53.02
N PRO A 90 23.21 15.32 53.88
CA PRO A 90 24.25 14.34 53.51
C PRO A 90 24.07 12.88 53.98
N ARG A 91 24.95 12.00 53.45
CA ARG A 91 25.09 10.55 53.76
C ARG A 91 25.29 10.22 55.25
N ARG A 92 24.81 9.04 55.66
CA ARG A 92 25.34 8.22 56.77
C ARG A 92 25.39 6.71 56.41
N SER A 93 26.07 5.93 57.23
CA SER A 93 26.62 4.58 56.95
C SER A 93 25.69 3.40 57.32
N PRO A 94 25.94 2.16 56.84
CA PRO A 94 25.04 1.01 57.02
C PRO A 94 25.26 0.19 58.32
N PRO A 95 24.26 -0.60 58.78
CA PRO A 95 24.37 -1.53 59.91
C PRO A 95 24.86 -2.96 59.50
N PRO A 96 25.24 -3.82 60.49
CA PRO A 96 25.87 -5.13 60.26
C PRO A 96 24.89 -6.36 60.21
N PRO A 97 25.37 -7.59 59.89
CA PRO A 97 24.52 -8.77 59.63
C PRO A 97 24.55 -9.89 60.70
N THR A 98 23.40 -10.56 60.92
CA THR A 98 23.23 -11.85 61.66
C THR A 98 21.97 -12.59 61.12
N GLN A 99 22.08 -13.83 60.61
CA GLN A 99 21.88 -15.16 61.25
C GLN A 99 20.44 -15.74 61.25
N SER A 100 20.33 -17.08 61.28
CA SER A 100 19.14 -17.96 61.11
C SER A 100 19.34 -19.26 61.96
N PRO A 101 18.39 -20.23 62.12
CA PRO A 101 17.05 -20.43 61.53
C PRO A 101 15.92 -20.26 62.58
N PRO A 102 15.07 -21.23 63.09
CA PRO A 102 14.96 -22.70 62.94
C PRO A 102 13.74 -23.14 62.06
N ARG A 103 13.14 -24.34 62.28
CA ARG A 103 11.96 -24.88 61.58
C ARG A 103 11.15 -25.87 62.46
N PRO A 104 9.80 -25.83 62.43
CA PRO A 104 8.95 -27.00 62.12
C PRO A 104 7.81 -26.59 61.13
N THR A 105 6.72 -27.29 60.80
CA THR A 105 6.16 -28.66 61.06
C THR A 105 5.45 -29.16 59.77
N GLN A 106 4.58 -30.18 59.81
CA GLN A 106 3.69 -30.61 58.69
C GLN A 106 2.37 -31.24 59.17
N SER A 107 1.37 -31.34 58.25
CA SER A 107 0.11 -32.14 58.24
C SER A 107 -1.20 -31.32 58.43
N PRO A 108 -2.39 -31.78 57.94
CA PRO A 108 -2.70 -32.82 56.93
C PRO A 108 -3.54 -32.29 55.71
N PRO A 109 -3.86 -33.11 54.68
CA PRO A 109 -4.67 -32.70 53.53
C PRO A 109 -6.20 -32.99 53.64
N PRO A 110 -7.07 -32.23 52.93
CA PRO A 110 -8.52 -32.46 52.83
C PRO A 110 -8.93 -33.51 51.77
N PRO A 111 -10.19 -34.00 51.75
CA PRO A 111 -10.58 -35.27 51.12
C PRO A 111 -11.05 -35.19 49.64
N ALA A 112 -11.12 -36.37 48.99
CA ALA A 112 -11.52 -36.54 47.59
C ALA A 112 -13.05 -36.56 47.36
N ILE A 113 -13.48 -36.06 46.20
CA ILE A 113 -14.86 -36.08 45.71
C ILE A 113 -14.97 -37.02 44.50
N LYS A 114 -16.10 -37.73 44.39
CA LYS A 114 -16.35 -38.79 43.39
C LYS A 114 -16.65 -38.21 42.01
N GLN A 115 -16.12 -38.84 40.96
CA GLN A 115 -16.50 -38.60 39.57
C GLN A 115 -17.73 -39.45 39.18
N SER A 116 -18.55 -38.96 38.26
CA SER A 116 -19.70 -39.67 37.68
C SER A 116 -19.32 -40.37 36.36
N PRO A 117 -19.93 -41.51 36.01
CA PRO A 117 -19.64 -42.22 34.76
C PRO A 117 -20.27 -41.55 33.52
N PRO A 118 -19.69 -41.75 32.32
CA PRO A 118 -20.20 -41.18 31.06
C PRO A 118 -21.41 -41.96 30.48
N PRO A 119 -22.21 -41.33 29.60
CA PRO A 119 -23.36 -41.96 28.94
C PRO A 119 -22.97 -42.94 27.81
N PRO A 120 -23.86 -43.87 27.42
CA PRO A 120 -23.61 -44.85 26.37
C PRO A 120 -23.72 -44.27 24.94
N PRO A 121 -23.05 -44.87 23.93
CA PRO A 121 -22.98 -44.34 22.57
C PRO A 121 -24.27 -44.59 21.76
N THR A 122 -24.76 -43.54 21.09
CA THR A 122 -25.81 -43.63 20.06
C THR A 122 -25.23 -44.02 18.70
N LYS A 123 -25.99 -44.78 17.91
CA LYS A 123 -25.59 -45.25 16.56
C LYS A 123 -25.88 -44.18 15.50
N GLN A 124 -24.98 -44.02 14.53
CA GLN A 124 -25.24 -43.34 13.26
C GLN A 124 -24.96 -44.27 12.06
N PRO A 125 -25.59 -44.05 10.89
CA PRO A 125 -25.51 -44.94 9.72
C PRO A 125 -24.22 -44.75 8.89
N PRO A 126 -23.82 -45.74 8.07
CA PRO A 126 -22.60 -45.68 7.27
C PRO A 126 -22.74 -44.81 5.99
N PRO A 127 -21.65 -44.16 5.53
CA PRO A 127 -21.63 -43.39 4.29
C PRO A 127 -21.57 -44.27 3.02
N PRO A 128 -21.95 -43.74 1.84
CA PRO A 128 -22.01 -44.50 0.59
C PRO A 128 -20.64 -44.85 -0.01
N ARG A 129 -20.60 -45.92 -0.82
CA ARG A 129 -19.38 -46.41 -1.49
C ARG A 129 -19.03 -45.60 -2.74
N SER A 130 -17.78 -45.17 -2.85
CA SER A 130 -17.18 -44.67 -4.10
C SER A 130 -16.57 -45.82 -4.94
N PRO A 131 -16.52 -45.70 -6.29
CA PRO A 131 -16.09 -46.78 -7.17
C PRO A 131 -14.57 -47.02 -7.21
N ARG A 132 -14.17 -48.22 -7.66
CA ARG A 132 -12.76 -48.64 -7.82
C ARG A 132 -11.98 -47.73 -8.77
N ARG A 133 -10.72 -47.43 -8.42
CA ARG A 133 -9.67 -47.05 -9.39
C ARG A 133 -8.63 -48.17 -9.48
N VAL A 134 -8.01 -48.32 -10.66
CA VAL A 134 -7.12 -49.45 -11.00
C VAL A 134 -5.73 -49.26 -10.35
N ARG A 135 -5.06 -50.37 -9.99
CA ARG A 135 -3.68 -50.37 -9.46
C ARG A 135 -2.66 -50.16 -10.57
N SER A 136 -1.59 -49.43 -10.26
CA SER A 136 -0.29 -49.50 -10.93
C SER A 136 0.75 -50.11 -9.97
N PRO A 137 1.80 -50.79 -10.46
CA PRO A 137 2.84 -51.38 -9.60
C PRO A 137 3.78 -50.33 -8.99
N PRO A 138 4.43 -50.63 -7.84
CA PRO A 138 5.42 -49.74 -7.23
C PRO A 138 6.79 -49.83 -7.92
N PRO A 139 7.61 -48.75 -7.90
CA PRO A 139 9.02 -48.80 -8.31
C PRO A 139 9.91 -49.47 -7.25
N GLU A 140 11.11 -49.88 -7.67
CA GLU A 140 12.09 -50.57 -6.83
C GLU A 140 12.71 -49.69 -5.73
N GLN A 141 13.15 -50.31 -4.63
CA GLN A 141 13.85 -49.65 -3.53
C GLN A 141 15.36 -49.75 -3.71
N SER A 142 16.07 -48.62 -3.68
CA SER A 142 17.53 -48.60 -3.53
C SER A 142 17.94 -48.85 -2.07
N PRO A 143 19.05 -49.56 -1.81
CA PRO A 143 19.49 -49.86 -0.44
C PRO A 143 20.04 -48.62 0.31
N PRO A 144 19.96 -48.59 1.65
CA PRO A 144 20.44 -47.48 2.46
C PRO A 144 21.98 -47.41 2.56
N PRO A 145 22.56 -46.22 2.81
CA PRO A 145 24.01 -46.06 3.00
C PRO A 145 24.50 -46.60 4.35
N PRO A 146 25.80 -46.95 4.47
CA PRO A 146 26.38 -47.49 5.70
C PRO A 146 26.55 -46.45 6.82
N PRO A 147 26.59 -46.86 8.10
CA PRO A 147 26.67 -45.96 9.24
C PRO A 147 28.03 -45.27 9.39
N MET A 148 28.03 -43.96 9.66
CA MET A 148 29.24 -43.20 9.99
C MET A 148 29.71 -43.49 11.43
N GLN A 149 31.02 -43.58 11.62
CA GLN A 149 31.63 -43.67 12.95
C GLN A 149 31.66 -42.30 13.67
N PRO A 150 31.59 -42.25 15.01
CA PRO A 150 31.63 -41.01 15.77
C PRO A 150 33.04 -40.41 15.77
N SER A 151 33.17 -39.16 15.31
CA SER A 151 34.41 -38.39 15.39
C SER A 151 34.65 -37.88 16.81
N LYS A 152 35.87 -38.09 17.33
CA LYS A 152 36.28 -37.59 18.65
C LYS A 152 36.43 -36.06 18.60
N GLN A 153 35.66 -35.33 19.40
CA GLN A 153 35.86 -33.90 19.61
C GLN A 153 36.96 -33.67 20.64
N SER A 154 37.99 -32.91 20.28
CA SER A 154 38.95 -32.33 21.24
C SER A 154 38.39 -31.01 21.79
N PRO A 155 38.57 -30.71 23.10
CA PRO A 155 38.09 -29.47 23.68
C PRO A 155 38.89 -28.25 23.18
N PRO A 156 38.27 -27.05 23.07
CA PRO A 156 38.94 -25.84 22.64
C PRO A 156 39.91 -25.27 23.70
N PRO A 157 40.95 -24.52 23.30
CA PRO A 157 41.88 -23.89 24.23
C PRO A 157 41.24 -22.72 25.02
N PRO A 158 41.74 -22.39 26.22
CA PRO A 158 41.15 -21.38 27.09
C PRO A 158 41.34 -19.95 26.57
N LEU A 159 40.24 -19.18 26.55
CA LEU A 159 40.24 -17.76 26.23
C LEU A 159 40.98 -16.95 27.30
N LYS A 160 42.15 -16.41 26.96
CA LYS A 160 42.79 -15.35 27.76
C LYS A 160 42.02 -14.05 27.58
N GLN A 161 41.38 -13.56 28.64
CA GLN A 161 40.81 -12.21 28.66
C GLN A 161 41.94 -11.17 28.69
N SER A 162 41.94 -10.23 27.75
CA SER A 162 42.74 -9.01 27.85
C SER A 162 42.04 -7.99 28.76
N PRO A 163 42.77 -7.27 29.63
CA PRO A 163 42.16 -6.21 30.43
C PRO A 163 41.70 -5.04 29.53
N PRO A 164 40.64 -4.30 29.91
CA PRO A 164 40.14 -3.18 29.13
C PRO A 164 41.13 -2.00 29.11
N PRO A 165 41.18 -1.21 28.02
CA PRO A 165 42.00 0.00 27.96
C PRO A 165 41.47 1.09 28.91
N PRO A 166 42.35 1.97 29.44
CA PRO A 166 41.94 2.99 30.40
C PRO A 166 41.03 4.06 29.77
N LEU A 167 39.98 4.42 30.50
CA LEU A 167 39.05 5.51 30.16
C LEU A 167 39.78 6.86 30.12
N LYS A 168 40.10 7.35 28.92
CA LYS A 168 40.40 8.78 28.73
C LYS A 168 39.10 9.58 28.86
N GLN A 169 38.96 10.29 29.96
CA GLN A 169 37.93 11.33 30.09
C GLN A 169 38.22 12.44 29.07
N SER A 170 37.26 12.70 28.18
CA SER A 170 37.31 13.87 27.30
C SER A 170 36.91 15.12 28.10
N PRO A 171 37.59 16.28 27.92
CA PRO A 171 37.14 17.53 28.53
C PRO A 171 35.78 17.96 27.98
N PRO A 172 34.98 18.71 28.75
CA PRO A 172 33.65 19.16 28.30
C PRO A 172 33.75 20.13 27.12
N PRO A 173 32.74 20.17 26.24
CA PRO A 173 32.71 21.10 25.10
C PRO A 173 32.59 22.56 25.57
N PRO A 174 33.17 23.52 24.84
CA PRO A 174 33.05 24.94 25.18
C PRO A 174 31.61 25.43 25.00
N VAL A 175 31.14 26.24 25.95
CA VAL A 175 29.82 26.86 25.91
C VAL A 175 29.76 27.87 24.75
N ARG A 176 28.94 27.58 23.74
CA ARG A 176 28.61 28.57 22.70
C ARG A 176 27.77 29.70 23.32
N GLN A 177 28.34 30.89 23.38
CA GLN A 177 27.57 32.11 23.64
C GLN A 177 26.71 32.46 22.42
N SER A 178 25.52 33.00 22.65
CA SER A 178 24.62 33.46 21.59
C SER A 178 25.18 34.69 20.88
N PRO A 179 25.07 34.79 19.53
CA PRO A 179 25.42 36.03 18.83
C PRO A 179 24.39 37.14 19.14
N PRO A 180 24.82 38.43 19.17
CA PRO A 180 23.92 39.56 19.37
C PRO A 180 23.01 39.82 18.15
N PRO A 181 21.87 40.53 18.32
CA PRO A 181 20.93 40.80 17.24
C PRO A 181 21.52 41.78 16.19
N PRO A 182 21.20 41.61 14.89
CA PRO A 182 21.65 42.50 13.84
C PRO A 182 20.99 43.89 13.92
N ASN A 183 21.77 44.94 13.68
CA ASN A 183 21.30 46.33 13.75
C ASN A 183 20.68 46.79 12.41
N LYS A 184 19.79 47.78 12.45
CA LYS A 184 19.08 48.29 11.25
C LYS A 184 19.99 49.15 10.37
N GLN A 185 20.05 48.85 9.07
CA GLN A 185 20.46 49.80 8.02
C GLN A 185 19.53 49.71 6.79
N SER A 186 19.58 50.73 5.93
CA SER A 186 18.49 51.15 5.06
C SER A 186 18.57 50.68 3.59
N SER A 187 17.40 50.61 2.94
CA SER A 187 17.23 50.19 1.55
C SER A 187 17.64 51.25 0.51
N PRO A 188 18.26 50.85 -0.62
CA PRO A 188 18.33 51.66 -1.85
C PRO A 188 17.02 51.57 -2.68
N PRO A 189 16.75 52.52 -3.60
CA PRO A 189 15.55 52.56 -4.44
C PRO A 189 15.65 51.72 -5.73
N PRO A 190 14.52 51.41 -6.41
CA PRO A 190 14.48 50.55 -7.59
C PRO A 190 14.82 51.25 -8.92
N PRO A 191 15.24 50.50 -9.97
CA PRO A 191 15.46 51.05 -11.31
C PRO A 191 14.15 51.48 -12.02
N LYS A 192 14.25 52.48 -12.90
CA LYS A 192 13.16 52.90 -13.81
C LYS A 192 13.38 52.37 -15.24
N THR A 193 12.31 52.40 -16.02
CA THR A 193 12.15 51.82 -17.36
C THR A 193 12.58 52.72 -18.52
N SER A 194 13.20 52.13 -19.54
CA SER A 194 12.96 52.42 -20.97
C SER A 194 13.41 51.20 -21.80
N SER A 195 12.82 50.74 -22.93
CA SER A 195 11.75 51.15 -23.86
C SER A 195 12.19 51.74 -25.21
N GLY A 196 12.11 50.92 -26.27
CA GLY A 196 11.82 51.35 -27.65
C GLY A 196 12.95 51.24 -28.68
N GLY A 197 12.59 50.84 -29.91
CA GLY A 197 13.37 51.12 -31.14
C GLY A 197 13.94 49.91 -31.91
N GLY A 198 13.21 49.44 -32.92
CA GLY A 198 13.80 48.98 -34.20
C GLY A 198 13.60 50.07 -35.27
N PRO A 199 13.64 49.78 -36.60
CA PRO A 199 13.83 48.48 -37.26
C PRO A 199 14.83 48.54 -38.47
N SER A 200 14.71 47.60 -39.42
CA SER A 200 15.26 47.63 -40.81
C SER A 200 16.79 47.46 -40.99
N SER A 201 17.33 47.01 -42.15
CA SER A 201 16.82 46.12 -43.22
C SER A 201 17.96 45.83 -44.23
N THR A 202 17.90 44.69 -44.96
CA THR A 202 18.84 44.30 -46.06
C THR A 202 20.30 44.06 -45.62
N GLY A 203 21.15 43.30 -46.33
CA GLY A 203 20.96 42.41 -47.48
C GLY A 203 22.29 42.12 -48.21
N GLY A 204 22.42 40.96 -48.87
CA GLY A 204 23.52 40.68 -49.81
C GLY A 204 24.65 39.76 -49.32
N ASP A 205 24.80 38.62 -49.99
CA ASP A 205 26.06 37.89 -50.25
C ASP A 205 26.94 38.71 -51.25
N PRO A 206 28.24 38.42 -51.54
CA PRO A 206 28.79 37.06 -51.75
C PRO A 206 30.25 36.78 -51.28
N SER A 207 30.69 35.54 -51.55
CA SER A 207 32.02 34.96 -51.31
C SER A 207 33.19 35.58 -52.12
N PRO A 208 34.43 35.14 -51.84
CA PRO A 208 35.22 34.48 -52.90
C PRO A 208 35.86 33.14 -52.49
N THR A 209 36.55 32.47 -53.43
CA THR A 209 37.01 31.06 -53.36
C THR A 209 38.53 30.87 -53.63
N PHE A 210 38.97 29.66 -54.05
CA PHE A 210 40.35 29.17 -54.35
C PHE A 210 41.22 28.67 -53.15
N GLY A 211 42.00 27.57 -53.25
CA GLY A 211 41.92 26.44 -54.20
C GLY A 211 43.18 25.52 -54.36
N ARG A 212 43.07 24.21 -54.04
CA ARG A 212 43.95 23.05 -54.44
C ARG A 212 45.43 23.10 -53.94
N VAL A 213 46.30 22.06 -53.99
CA VAL A 213 46.57 20.90 -54.91
C VAL A 213 46.91 19.58 -54.14
N ARG A 214 47.20 18.46 -54.84
CA ARG A 214 47.38 17.06 -54.36
C ARG A 214 48.83 16.52 -54.48
N SER A 215 49.12 15.36 -53.85
CA SER A 215 50.12 14.36 -54.32
C SER A 215 49.63 12.90 -54.08
N ARG A 216 50.43 11.85 -54.37
CA ARG A 216 49.99 10.41 -54.49
C ARG A 216 50.98 9.35 -53.94
N VAL A 217 50.42 8.35 -53.23
CA VAL A 217 50.56 6.86 -53.29
C VAL A 217 51.86 6.19 -53.83
N PRO A 218 52.37 5.15 -53.13
CA PRO A 218 52.63 3.83 -53.75
C PRO A 218 51.95 2.63 -53.01
N ARG A 219 52.12 1.38 -53.48
CA ARG A 219 51.29 0.18 -53.14
C ARG A 219 52.07 -1.16 -53.25
N ALA A 220 51.48 -2.26 -52.74
CA ALA A 220 51.84 -3.70 -52.93
C ALA A 220 52.91 -4.26 -51.94
N PRO A 221 53.06 -5.61 -51.74
CA PRO A 221 52.49 -6.76 -52.47
C PRO A 221 51.58 -7.70 -51.63
N TYR A 222 51.38 -8.95 -52.09
CA TYR A 222 50.36 -9.94 -51.66
C TYR A 222 50.91 -11.39 -51.66
N SER A 223 50.09 -12.36 -51.18
CA SER A 223 50.21 -13.84 -51.34
C SER A 223 51.00 -14.60 -50.24
N PRO A 224 50.74 -15.90 -49.94
CA PRO A 224 49.71 -16.81 -50.47
C PRO A 224 48.72 -17.38 -49.40
N PHE A 225 47.76 -18.18 -49.85
CA PHE A 225 46.79 -18.92 -49.01
C PHE A 225 47.38 -20.19 -48.38
N SER A 226 46.78 -20.66 -47.28
CA SER A 226 46.91 -22.02 -46.76
C SER A 226 45.60 -22.45 -46.08
N PRO A 227 45.07 -23.67 -46.29
CA PRO A 227 43.72 -24.04 -45.85
C PRO A 227 43.64 -24.35 -44.36
N ARG A 228 42.56 -23.91 -43.70
CA ARG A 228 42.16 -24.38 -42.36
C ARG A 228 40.67 -24.68 -42.32
N THR A 229 40.30 -25.65 -41.49
CA THR A 229 38.94 -26.17 -41.30
C THR A 229 37.99 -25.13 -40.70
N PRO A 230 36.68 -25.19 -41.00
CA PRO A 230 35.71 -24.24 -40.49
C PRO A 230 35.36 -24.52 -39.02
N THR A 231 35.84 -23.68 -38.12
CA THR A 231 35.23 -23.49 -36.80
C THR A 231 34.12 -22.44 -36.90
N ALA A 232 33.03 -22.63 -36.14
CA ALA A 232 31.92 -21.68 -36.11
C ALA A 232 32.39 -20.33 -35.51
N PRO A 233 31.94 -19.17 -36.06
CA PRO A 233 32.27 -17.88 -35.50
C PRO A 233 31.56 -17.65 -34.17
N ASN A 234 32.28 -17.15 -33.17
CA ASN A 234 31.68 -16.66 -31.93
C ASN A 234 30.72 -15.50 -32.23
N PRO A 235 29.62 -15.34 -31.47
CA PRO A 235 28.72 -14.21 -31.62
C PRO A 235 29.47 -12.88 -31.33
N PRO A 236 29.12 -11.77 -32.00
CA PRO A 236 29.73 -10.48 -31.73
C PRO A 236 29.41 -10.00 -30.31
N PRO A 237 30.32 -9.26 -29.66
CA PRO A 237 30.03 -8.66 -28.35
C PRO A 237 28.85 -7.67 -28.46
N PRO A 238 28.07 -7.47 -27.37
CA PRO A 238 26.96 -6.55 -27.37
C PRO A 238 27.43 -5.11 -27.67
N PRO A 239 26.61 -4.30 -28.36
CA PRO A 239 26.98 -2.92 -28.67
C PRO A 239 27.13 -2.09 -27.38
N PRO A 240 28.09 -1.15 -27.32
CA PRO A 240 28.23 -0.26 -26.18
C PRO A 240 26.96 0.59 -25.99
N PRO A 241 26.61 0.98 -24.75
CA PRO A 241 25.41 1.75 -24.47
C PRO A 241 25.39 3.05 -25.28
N ARG A 242 24.24 3.36 -25.91
CA ARG A 242 24.07 4.60 -26.70
C ARG A 242 24.35 5.81 -25.82
N LYS A 243 25.37 6.60 -26.18
CA LYS A 243 25.52 7.96 -25.67
C LYS A 243 24.32 8.79 -26.15
N ILE A 244 23.41 9.11 -25.24
CA ILE A 244 22.32 10.04 -25.49
C ILE A 244 22.93 11.44 -25.53
N ASN A 245 22.98 12.05 -26.72
CA ASN A 245 23.36 13.47 -26.85
C ASN A 245 22.24 14.32 -26.21
N ARG A 246 22.44 14.72 -24.95
CA ARG A 246 21.54 15.66 -24.27
C ARG A 246 21.77 17.08 -24.79
N PRO A 247 20.71 17.90 -24.97
CA PRO A 247 20.88 19.33 -25.18
C PRO A 247 21.48 20.01 -23.95
N PRO A 248 22.11 21.19 -24.08
CA PRO A 248 22.62 21.94 -22.94
C PRO A 248 21.53 22.27 -21.92
N VAL A 249 21.83 22.10 -20.64
CA VAL A 249 20.94 22.50 -19.53
C VAL A 249 21.07 24.02 -19.32
N ASP A 250 19.95 24.73 -19.22
CA ASP A 250 19.97 26.15 -18.87
C ASP A 250 20.47 26.31 -17.42
N PRO A 251 21.56 27.06 -17.16
CA PRO A 251 22.11 27.24 -15.81
C PRO A 251 21.18 27.99 -14.84
N ARG A 252 20.03 28.49 -15.31
CA ARG A 252 18.96 29.09 -14.49
C ARG A 252 17.84 28.11 -14.13
N SER A 253 17.83 26.90 -14.72
CA SER A 253 16.88 25.86 -14.34
C SER A 253 17.26 25.26 -12.97
N LYS A 254 16.26 25.00 -12.11
CA LYS A 254 16.49 24.23 -10.88
C LYS A 254 17.05 22.85 -11.27
N PRO A 255 18.03 22.28 -10.55
CA PRO A 255 18.43 20.89 -10.76
C PRO A 255 17.22 19.97 -10.56
N LYS A 256 17.13 18.91 -11.35
CA LYS A 256 16.10 17.89 -11.16
C LYS A 256 16.34 17.18 -9.82
N PRO A 257 15.31 17.00 -8.98
CA PRO A 257 15.45 16.32 -7.71
C PRO A 257 15.57 14.81 -7.92
N ASN A 258 16.17 14.12 -6.96
CA ASN A 258 16.14 12.66 -6.87
C ASN A 258 14.93 12.17 -6.06
N PHE A 259 14.58 10.91 -6.23
CA PHE A 259 13.52 10.22 -5.50
C PHE A 259 14.03 8.92 -4.89
N ILE A 260 13.86 8.75 -3.58
CA ILE A 260 13.83 7.44 -2.93
C ILE A 260 12.38 7.13 -2.57
N VAL A 261 11.91 5.93 -2.91
CA VAL A 261 10.61 5.41 -2.43
C VAL A 261 10.88 4.12 -1.68
N ILE A 262 10.57 4.07 -0.38
CA ILE A 262 10.68 2.89 0.46
C ILE A 262 9.27 2.35 0.70
N ILE A 263 9.03 1.09 0.34
CA ILE A 263 7.77 0.39 0.60
C ILE A 263 8.02 -0.88 1.41
N THR A 264 7.48 -0.94 2.63
CA THR A 264 7.43 -2.16 3.44
C THR A 264 6.33 -3.11 2.94
N ASP A 265 6.13 -4.21 3.65
CA ASP A 265 5.22 -5.29 3.29
C ASP A 265 4.40 -5.68 4.53
N ASP A 266 3.08 -5.58 4.47
CA ASP A 266 2.15 -5.83 5.61
C ASP A 266 2.34 -4.90 6.83
N GLN A 267 2.81 -3.66 6.68
CA GLN A 267 2.92 -2.69 7.79
C GLN A 267 1.74 -1.73 7.91
N ASP A 268 1.10 -1.75 9.08
CA ASP A 268 0.00 -0.86 9.48
C ASP A 268 0.50 0.43 10.18
N ASP A 269 -0.34 1.48 10.17
CA ASP A 269 -0.16 2.70 10.99
C ASP A 269 -0.88 2.59 12.35
N VAL A 270 -2.01 1.89 12.40
CA VAL A 270 -3.00 1.97 13.51
C VAL A 270 -2.70 1.07 14.72
N MET A 271 -1.74 0.14 14.61
CA MET A 271 -1.05 -0.49 15.75
C MET A 271 0.31 0.19 16.03
N ASN A 272 0.51 1.42 15.54
CA ASN A 272 1.64 2.29 15.89
C ASN A 272 3.03 1.67 15.65
N THR A 273 3.17 0.84 14.62
CA THR A 273 4.43 0.14 14.32
C THR A 273 5.60 1.11 14.06
N THR A 274 5.29 2.31 13.56
CA THR A 274 6.24 3.40 13.29
C THR A 274 6.53 4.30 14.49
N HIS A 275 6.14 3.94 15.72
CA HIS A 275 6.40 4.77 16.92
C HIS A 275 7.90 5.11 17.05
N PRO A 276 8.30 6.33 17.49
CA PRO A 276 9.70 6.71 17.67
C PRO A 276 10.56 5.80 18.57
N TYR A 277 9.95 4.93 19.38
CA TYR A 277 10.67 3.91 20.15
C TYR A 277 11.07 2.68 19.33
N TYR A 278 10.29 2.33 18.31
CA TYR A 278 10.54 1.20 17.41
C TYR A 278 11.32 1.64 16.17
N MET A 279 10.93 2.79 15.60
CA MET A 279 11.52 3.38 14.38
C MET A 279 12.07 4.81 14.59
N PRO A 280 13.05 5.03 15.48
CA PRO A 280 13.67 6.33 15.73
C PRO A 280 14.36 6.98 14.51
N ALA A 281 14.94 6.23 13.57
CA ALA A 281 15.60 6.84 12.41
C ALA A 281 14.58 7.35 11.38
N LEU A 282 13.50 6.60 11.12
CA LEU A 282 12.33 7.07 10.37
C LEU A 282 11.78 8.37 10.96
N ASN A 283 11.57 8.40 12.27
CA ASN A 283 11.02 9.57 12.95
C ASN A 283 11.99 10.76 12.95
N ARG A 284 13.30 10.53 13.16
CA ARG A 284 14.32 11.58 13.07
C ARG A 284 14.44 12.17 11.67
N HIS A 285 14.45 11.33 10.64
CA HIS A 285 14.82 11.77 9.29
C HIS A 285 13.64 12.20 8.42
N LEU A 286 12.47 11.57 8.59
CA LEU A 286 11.28 11.82 7.76
C LEU A 286 10.10 12.45 8.53
N ALA A 287 9.94 12.20 9.82
CA ALA A 287 8.88 12.85 10.62
C ALA A 287 9.32 14.23 11.16
N GLN A 288 10.51 14.33 11.74
CA GLN A 288 11.12 15.58 12.18
C GLN A 288 11.79 16.33 11.00
N GLY A 289 12.34 15.58 10.03
CA GLY A 289 12.94 16.12 8.80
C GLY A 289 11.98 16.24 7.60
N GLY A 290 10.68 16.03 7.80
CA GLY A 290 9.65 16.09 6.75
C GLY A 290 8.22 16.12 7.30
N THR A 291 7.26 15.69 6.49
CA THR A 291 5.82 15.64 6.81
C THR A 291 5.34 14.19 6.93
N ARG A 292 4.58 13.89 8.00
CA ARG A 292 3.80 12.64 8.14
C ARG A 292 2.36 12.85 7.68
N LEU A 293 1.77 11.87 7.01
CA LEU A 293 0.35 11.86 6.63
C LEU A 293 -0.39 10.79 7.44
N PRO A 294 -0.98 11.11 8.61
CA PRO A 294 -1.65 10.12 9.48
C PRO A 294 -2.92 9.47 8.91
N ASN A 295 -3.44 9.96 7.78
CA ASN A 295 -4.66 9.47 7.14
C ASN A 295 -4.36 9.00 5.69
N PHE A 296 -3.33 8.17 5.54
CA PHE A 296 -2.91 7.62 4.25
C PHE A 296 -3.37 6.16 4.10
N LEU A 297 -3.95 5.85 2.94
CA LEU A 297 -4.74 4.65 2.72
C LEU A 297 -4.24 3.83 1.51
N VAL A 298 -4.64 2.57 1.46
CA VAL A 298 -4.46 1.68 0.31
C VAL A 298 -5.83 1.26 -0.22
N SER A 299 -6.02 1.32 -1.54
CA SER A 299 -7.31 0.98 -2.15
C SER A 299 -7.67 -0.50 -2.01
N THR A 300 -6.66 -1.35 -1.84
CA THR A 300 -6.77 -2.81 -1.74
C THR A 300 -5.81 -3.30 -0.66
N GLY A 301 -6.29 -3.97 0.39
CA GLY A 301 -5.45 -4.51 1.47
C GLY A 301 -4.63 -5.76 1.10
N VAL A 302 -4.03 -5.78 -0.10
CA VAL A 302 -3.37 -6.95 -0.72
C VAL A 302 -2.18 -6.52 -1.58
N CYS A 303 -1.04 -7.22 -1.45
CA CYS A 303 0.27 -6.79 -1.95
C CYS A 303 0.32 -6.44 -3.46
N CYS A 304 -0.03 -7.38 -4.35
CA CYS A 304 0.03 -7.16 -5.81
C CYS A 304 -0.82 -5.98 -6.31
N PRO A 305 -2.13 -5.92 -6.06
CA PRO A 305 -2.95 -4.80 -6.53
C PRO A 305 -2.47 -3.46 -5.94
N ALA A 306 -2.03 -3.43 -4.68
CA ALA A 306 -1.49 -2.22 -4.07
C ALA A 306 -0.15 -1.76 -4.67
N ARG A 307 0.82 -2.67 -4.88
CA ARG A 307 2.10 -2.35 -5.53
C ARG A 307 1.90 -1.90 -6.98
N VAL A 308 1.00 -2.54 -7.73
CA VAL A 308 0.60 -2.07 -9.06
C VAL A 308 -0.01 -0.67 -9.00
N SER A 309 -0.89 -0.40 -8.02
CA SER A 309 -1.48 0.92 -7.80
C SER A 309 -0.42 1.99 -7.54
N ALA A 310 0.59 1.67 -6.71
CA ALA A 310 1.72 2.56 -6.39
C ALA A 310 2.67 2.81 -7.57
N PHE A 311 2.81 1.88 -8.53
CA PHE A 311 3.60 2.12 -9.75
C PHE A 311 2.82 2.83 -10.87
N THR A 312 1.51 2.58 -10.98
CA THR A 312 0.68 3.07 -12.11
C THR A 312 -0.09 4.35 -11.80
N GLY A 313 -0.32 4.65 -10.52
CA GLY A 313 -1.19 5.74 -10.09
C GLY A 313 -2.67 5.44 -10.36
N ARG A 314 -3.05 4.16 -10.45
CA ARG A 314 -4.39 3.69 -10.84
C ARG A 314 -5.00 2.73 -9.82
N TYR A 315 -6.32 2.74 -9.70
CA TYR A 315 -7.09 1.78 -8.89
C TYR A 315 -7.00 0.34 -9.44
N ALA A 316 -7.36 -0.64 -8.61
CA ALA A 316 -7.28 -2.05 -8.99
C ALA A 316 -8.33 -2.43 -10.06
N HIS A 317 -9.53 -1.84 -10.04
CA HIS A 317 -10.47 -1.95 -11.16
C HIS A 317 -9.96 -1.27 -12.45
N CYS A 318 -9.07 -0.28 -12.33
CA CYS A 318 -8.46 0.41 -13.46
C CYS A 318 -7.36 -0.40 -14.15
N THR A 319 -6.61 -1.22 -13.41
CA THR A 319 -5.56 -2.11 -13.94
C THR A 319 -6.03 -3.54 -14.17
N ASN A 320 -7.15 -3.96 -13.54
CA ASN A 320 -7.62 -5.35 -13.50
C ASN A 320 -6.57 -6.32 -12.92
N ILE A 321 -5.71 -5.84 -12.03
CA ILE A 321 -4.89 -6.70 -11.15
C ILE A 321 -5.51 -6.55 -9.77
N THR A 322 -6.15 -7.62 -9.27
CA THR A 322 -7.11 -7.55 -8.16
C THR A 322 -6.90 -8.63 -7.10
N GLY A 323 -5.68 -9.17 -7.01
CA GLY A 323 -5.29 -10.22 -6.07
C GLY A 323 -3.84 -10.65 -6.25
N ASN A 324 -3.38 -11.58 -5.41
CA ASN A 324 -1.97 -12.03 -5.39
C ASN A 324 -1.66 -13.17 -6.38
N SER A 325 -2.69 -13.83 -6.95
CA SER A 325 -2.57 -15.05 -7.76
C SER A 325 -3.31 -14.96 -9.09
N TYR A 326 -2.91 -15.73 -10.10
CA TYR A 326 -3.67 -15.83 -11.36
C TYR A 326 -4.98 -16.64 -11.11
N PRO A 327 -6.17 -16.22 -11.58
CA PRO A 327 -6.44 -15.19 -12.61
C PRO A 327 -6.87 -13.81 -12.07
N SER A 328 -6.88 -13.56 -10.76
CA SER A 328 -7.24 -12.26 -10.19
C SER A 328 -6.12 -11.23 -10.37
N GLY A 329 -4.87 -11.64 -10.20
CA GLY A 329 -3.67 -10.82 -10.33
C GLY A 329 -2.37 -11.64 -10.35
N GLY A 330 -1.42 -11.27 -9.51
CA GLY A 330 -0.04 -11.78 -9.57
C GLY A 330 0.75 -11.28 -10.79
N PHE A 331 2.07 -11.51 -10.79
CA PHE A 331 2.97 -11.12 -11.87
C PHE A 331 2.54 -11.68 -13.25
N ARG A 332 1.99 -12.89 -13.30
CA ARG A 332 1.49 -13.48 -14.55
C ARG A 332 0.47 -12.57 -15.24
N LYS A 333 -0.52 -12.04 -14.51
CA LYS A 333 -1.56 -11.19 -15.09
C LYS A 333 -0.99 -9.83 -15.54
N PHE A 334 -0.07 -9.25 -14.76
CA PHE A 334 0.69 -8.05 -15.15
C PHE A 334 1.43 -8.23 -16.48
N TYR A 335 2.11 -9.37 -16.65
CA TYR A 335 2.83 -9.69 -17.87
C TYR A 335 1.89 -9.97 -19.06
N GLU A 336 0.83 -10.76 -18.88
CA GLU A 336 -0.14 -11.06 -19.97
C GLU A 336 -0.88 -9.81 -20.44
N GLN A 337 -1.22 -8.90 -19.53
CA GLN A 337 -1.90 -7.64 -19.84
C GLN A 337 -0.94 -6.53 -20.32
N ARG A 338 0.38 -6.70 -20.17
CA ARG A 338 1.40 -5.69 -20.47
C ARG A 338 1.13 -4.35 -19.75
N THR A 339 0.85 -4.40 -18.45
CA THR A 339 0.52 -3.23 -17.63
C THR A 339 1.63 -2.16 -17.64
N ASP A 340 2.89 -2.54 -17.90
CA ASP A 340 4.03 -1.65 -18.11
C ASP A 340 3.97 -0.84 -19.43
N ARG A 341 3.28 -1.36 -20.45
CA ARG A 341 3.19 -0.73 -21.77
C ARG A 341 2.28 0.49 -21.79
N GLU A 342 1.15 0.44 -21.09
CA GLU A 342 0.17 1.54 -21.01
C GLU A 342 0.76 2.82 -20.40
N GLY A 343 1.91 2.72 -19.73
CA GLY A 343 2.58 3.81 -19.04
C GLY A 343 2.42 3.68 -17.53
N TRP A 344 3.54 3.87 -16.84
CA TRP A 344 3.66 3.76 -15.39
C TRP A 344 4.91 4.51 -14.93
N MET A 345 5.01 4.83 -13.63
CA MET A 345 5.99 5.75 -13.04
C MET A 345 7.45 5.54 -13.48
N PRO A 346 8.03 4.32 -13.49
CA PRO A 346 9.43 4.13 -13.87
C PRO A 346 9.70 4.57 -15.31
N LYS A 347 8.81 4.17 -16.24
CA LYS A 347 8.90 4.48 -17.66
C LYS A 347 8.74 5.98 -17.96
N TRP A 348 7.85 6.67 -17.23
CA TRP A 348 7.68 8.13 -17.38
C TRP A 348 8.89 8.90 -16.85
N LEU A 349 9.45 8.51 -15.71
CA LEU A 349 10.65 9.16 -15.16
C LEU A 349 11.90 8.86 -16.01
N GLN A 350 12.10 7.61 -16.46
CA GLN A 350 13.19 7.25 -17.38
C GLN A 350 13.09 8.06 -18.69
N GLY A 351 11.88 8.21 -19.25
CA GLY A 351 11.62 9.08 -20.41
C GLY A 351 11.92 10.56 -20.14
N ALA A 352 11.73 11.03 -18.90
CA ALA A 352 12.13 12.36 -18.44
C ALA A 352 13.63 12.50 -18.13
N GLY A 353 14.44 11.48 -18.42
CA GLY A 353 15.90 11.47 -18.24
C GLY A 353 16.38 11.09 -16.85
N TYR A 354 15.53 10.49 -16.02
CA TYR A 354 15.95 9.89 -14.75
C TYR A 354 16.64 8.55 -14.94
N ARG A 355 17.54 8.22 -14.03
CA ARG A 355 18.05 6.86 -13.86
C ARG A 355 17.16 6.10 -12.90
N THR A 356 16.71 4.91 -13.28
CA THR A 356 15.63 4.22 -12.57
C THR A 356 16.07 2.87 -12.03
N ALA A 357 15.94 2.67 -10.72
CA ALA A 357 16.29 1.43 -10.05
C ALA A 357 15.21 0.90 -9.10
N LEU A 358 15.04 -0.42 -9.08
CA LEU A 358 14.26 -1.16 -8.08
C LEU A 358 15.17 -2.17 -7.38
N VAL A 359 15.06 -2.28 -6.06
CA VAL A 359 15.70 -3.32 -5.25
C VAL A 359 14.70 -3.90 -4.25
N GLY A 360 14.46 -5.21 -4.28
CA GLY A 360 13.53 -5.89 -3.36
C GLY A 360 12.29 -6.52 -4.02
N LYS A 361 11.21 -6.70 -3.25
CA LYS A 361 9.94 -7.31 -3.70
C LYS A 361 9.25 -6.48 -4.78
N PHE A 362 9.20 -7.01 -6.00
CA PHE A 362 8.41 -6.45 -7.10
C PHE A 362 6.91 -6.83 -6.98
N LEU A 363 6.55 -8.05 -7.35
CA LEU A 363 5.17 -8.58 -7.33
C LEU A 363 5.16 -10.06 -6.93
N ASN A 364 4.07 -10.52 -6.31
CA ASN A 364 3.85 -11.94 -6.02
C ASN A 364 3.83 -12.74 -7.33
N ALA A 365 4.33 -13.99 -7.28
CA ALA A 365 4.55 -14.86 -8.45
C ALA A 365 5.61 -14.39 -9.48
N TYR A 366 6.43 -13.37 -9.18
CA TYR A 366 7.71 -13.12 -9.88
C TYR A 366 8.81 -14.14 -9.45
N PHE A 367 8.55 -15.45 -9.64
CA PHE A 367 9.41 -16.55 -9.16
C PHE A 367 9.43 -17.70 -10.19
N PRO A 368 10.53 -18.45 -10.38
CA PRO A 368 10.59 -19.55 -11.36
C PRO A 368 9.63 -20.75 -11.14
N SER A 369 8.85 -20.79 -10.06
CA SER A 369 8.17 -21.99 -9.54
C SER A 369 6.86 -22.40 -10.23
N THR A 370 6.52 -21.80 -11.36
CA THR A 370 5.44 -22.28 -12.25
C THR A 370 5.98 -22.41 -13.67
N GLY A 371 5.51 -23.42 -14.42
CA GLY A 371 6.02 -23.67 -15.79
C GLY A 371 5.89 -22.47 -16.74
N TYR A 372 4.97 -21.56 -16.45
CA TYR A 372 4.81 -20.26 -17.11
C TYR A 372 6.08 -19.40 -17.08
N MET A 373 6.86 -19.46 -16.01
CA MET A 373 8.02 -18.59 -15.80
C MET A 373 9.25 -19.05 -16.62
N ASN A 374 9.22 -20.24 -17.21
CA ASN A 374 10.18 -20.61 -18.26
C ASN A 374 9.96 -19.77 -19.54
N GLU A 375 8.74 -19.29 -19.79
CA GLU A 375 8.41 -18.42 -20.94
C GLU A 375 8.75 -16.95 -20.66
N THR A 376 8.90 -16.56 -19.39
CA THR A 376 9.20 -15.18 -18.96
C THR A 376 10.54 -15.01 -18.25
N THR A 377 11.42 -16.02 -18.31
CA THR A 377 12.79 -15.92 -17.80
C THR A 377 13.53 -14.81 -18.54
N GLY A 378 14.18 -13.91 -17.80
CA GLY A 378 14.81 -12.72 -18.36
C GLY A 378 13.86 -11.52 -18.58
N PHE A 379 12.58 -11.60 -18.20
CA PHE A 379 11.69 -10.44 -18.29
C PHE A 379 12.09 -9.34 -17.29
N VAL A 380 12.24 -8.12 -17.79
CA VAL A 380 12.34 -6.89 -17.00
C VAL A 380 11.21 -5.97 -17.44
N PRO A 381 10.39 -5.43 -16.52
CA PRO A 381 9.36 -4.44 -16.86
C PRO A 381 9.94 -3.20 -17.55
N GLU A 382 9.25 -2.65 -18.55
CA GLU A 382 9.70 -1.46 -19.28
C GLU A 382 9.90 -0.25 -18.33
N GLY A 383 11.05 0.45 -18.36
CA GLY A 383 11.28 1.66 -17.56
C GLY A 383 12.32 1.59 -16.43
N TRP A 384 13.05 0.48 -16.29
CA TRP A 384 14.14 0.32 -15.31
C TRP A 384 15.52 0.22 -15.98
N ASP A 385 16.53 0.91 -15.42
CA ASP A 385 17.95 0.68 -15.74
C ASP A 385 18.55 -0.45 -14.88
N THR A 386 18.08 -0.56 -13.64
CA THR A 386 18.53 -1.54 -12.64
C THR A 386 17.35 -2.14 -11.92
N PHE A 387 16.99 -3.37 -12.28
CA PHE A 387 15.88 -4.12 -11.72
C PHE A 387 16.47 -5.30 -10.94
N ASP A 388 16.80 -5.06 -9.67
CA ASP A 388 17.42 -6.02 -8.75
C ASP A 388 16.32 -6.59 -7.83
N ALA A 389 15.38 -7.29 -8.46
CA ALA A 389 14.16 -7.78 -7.81
C ALA A 389 14.39 -9.12 -7.09
N THR A 390 13.71 -9.32 -5.96
CA THR A 390 13.72 -10.62 -5.27
C THR A 390 12.95 -11.66 -6.08
N THR A 391 13.46 -12.89 -6.06
CA THR A 391 12.91 -14.06 -6.73
C THR A 391 12.75 -15.17 -5.71
N THR A 392 13.43 -16.31 -5.89
CA THR A 392 13.42 -17.46 -4.97
C THR A 392 13.65 -17.00 -3.52
N GLY A 393 12.82 -17.43 -2.57
CA GLY A 393 12.98 -17.05 -1.17
C GLY A 393 12.67 -15.58 -0.82
N THR A 394 11.90 -14.83 -1.62
CA THR A 394 11.43 -13.46 -1.26
C THR A 394 10.84 -13.34 0.16
N TYR A 395 10.25 -14.41 0.70
CA TYR A 395 9.70 -14.46 2.06
C TYR A 395 10.55 -15.28 3.04
N ASP A 396 11.73 -15.75 2.66
CA ASP A 396 12.74 -16.32 3.56
C ASP A 396 13.76 -15.22 3.86
N PHE A 397 13.72 -14.63 5.07
CA PHE A 397 14.47 -13.42 5.36
C PHE A 397 15.99 -13.69 5.50
N TRP A 398 16.41 -14.95 5.46
CA TRP A 398 17.81 -15.39 5.58
C TRP A 398 18.34 -16.16 4.36
N ALA A 399 17.48 -16.49 3.39
CA ALA A 399 17.86 -17.19 2.15
C ALA A 399 17.17 -16.61 0.90
N THR A 400 16.98 -15.28 0.85
CA THR A 400 16.45 -14.60 -0.34
C THR A 400 17.44 -14.62 -1.51
N CYS A 401 16.93 -14.87 -2.71
CA CYS A 401 17.62 -14.70 -3.99
C CYS A 401 17.11 -13.46 -4.74
N PHE A 402 17.98 -12.87 -5.56
CA PHE A 402 17.71 -11.69 -6.37
C PHE A 402 18.13 -11.91 -7.82
N ALA A 403 17.32 -11.46 -8.78
CA ALA A 403 17.61 -11.52 -10.22
C ALA A 403 17.86 -10.11 -10.79
N LEU A 404 19.14 -9.75 -10.96
CA LEU A 404 19.55 -8.45 -11.49
C LEU A 404 19.31 -8.36 -13.00
N ASN A 405 18.47 -7.42 -13.43
CA ASN A 405 18.09 -7.18 -14.83
C ASN A 405 17.63 -8.47 -15.56
N GLY A 406 16.89 -9.33 -14.86
CA GLY A 406 16.41 -10.61 -15.40
C GLY A 406 17.51 -11.69 -15.53
N GLY A 407 18.73 -11.41 -15.09
CA GLY A 407 19.82 -12.39 -15.02
C GLY A 407 19.58 -13.47 -13.95
N PRO A 408 20.50 -14.47 -13.85
CA PRO A 408 20.36 -15.57 -12.91
C PRO A 408 20.25 -15.16 -11.44
N ASP A 409 19.51 -15.95 -10.66
CA ASP A 409 19.34 -15.79 -9.21
C ASP A 409 20.71 -15.75 -8.48
N THR A 410 20.95 -14.66 -7.74
CA THR A 410 22.04 -14.54 -6.76
C THR A 410 21.43 -14.68 -5.36
N CYS A 411 21.73 -15.79 -4.68
CA CYS A 411 21.15 -16.14 -3.37
C CYS A 411 22.05 -15.73 -2.19
N TYR A 412 21.47 -15.06 -1.20
CA TYR A 412 22.20 -14.45 -0.07
C TYR A 412 22.06 -15.26 1.22
N ASN A 413 22.28 -16.57 1.13
CA ASN A 413 22.12 -17.51 2.25
C ASN A 413 22.92 -17.09 3.50
N GLY A 414 22.24 -16.99 4.65
CA GLY A 414 22.81 -16.56 5.92
C GLY A 414 22.91 -15.04 6.10
N GLN A 415 22.43 -14.24 5.15
CA GLN A 415 22.39 -12.77 5.23
C GLN A 415 20.94 -12.29 5.31
N TYR A 416 20.68 -11.27 6.14
CA TYR A 416 19.33 -10.78 6.34
C TYR A 416 18.87 -9.92 5.15
N GLN A 417 17.71 -10.22 4.56
CA GLN A 417 17.23 -9.59 3.32
C GLN A 417 17.29 -8.05 3.34
N THR A 418 16.82 -7.44 4.44
CA THR A 418 16.79 -5.97 4.57
C THR A 418 18.20 -5.36 4.59
N ASP A 419 19.19 -6.07 5.14
CA ASP A 419 20.59 -5.63 5.12
C ASP A 419 21.19 -5.73 3.71
N VAL A 420 20.82 -6.77 2.94
CA VAL A 420 21.20 -6.92 1.53
C VAL A 420 20.61 -5.81 0.66
N ILE A 421 19.33 -5.46 0.87
CA ILE A 421 18.66 -4.33 0.18
C ILE A 421 19.34 -3.01 0.56
N SER A 422 19.65 -2.79 1.85
CA SER A 422 20.37 -1.61 2.35
C SER A 422 21.74 -1.45 1.69
N ALA A 423 22.53 -2.53 1.60
CA ALA A 423 23.85 -2.51 0.96
C ALA A 423 23.77 -2.23 -0.56
N LYS A 424 22.82 -2.86 -1.26
CA LYS A 424 22.52 -2.58 -2.68
C LYS A 424 22.10 -1.12 -2.89
N ALA A 425 21.22 -0.59 -2.04
CA ALA A 425 20.74 0.79 -2.09
C ALA A 425 21.87 1.81 -1.89
N ALA A 426 22.70 1.65 -0.85
CA ALA A 426 23.81 2.55 -0.56
C ALA A 426 24.84 2.58 -1.72
N LYS A 427 25.11 1.42 -2.33
CA LYS A 427 25.94 1.33 -3.54
C LYS A 427 25.32 2.12 -4.70
N LEU A 428 24.05 1.88 -5.03
CA LEU A 428 23.37 2.55 -6.15
C LEU A 428 23.30 4.07 -5.96
N ILE A 429 22.98 4.55 -4.75
CA ILE A 429 22.98 5.99 -4.43
C ILE A 429 24.37 6.59 -4.72
N LYS A 430 25.45 5.96 -4.25
CA LYS A 430 26.82 6.42 -4.49
C LYS A 430 27.16 6.44 -5.98
N GLU A 431 26.82 5.39 -6.71
CA GLU A 431 27.13 5.27 -8.14
C GLU A 431 26.34 6.26 -9.01
N MET A 432 25.06 6.47 -8.73
CA MET A 432 24.22 7.45 -9.44
C MET A 432 24.61 8.89 -9.11
N SER A 433 24.86 9.20 -7.83
CA SER A 433 25.36 10.52 -7.41
C SER A 433 26.65 10.92 -8.12
N ALA A 434 27.57 9.97 -8.30
CA ALA A 434 28.84 10.19 -9.00
C ALA A 434 28.68 10.37 -10.53
N GLN A 435 27.54 10.00 -11.11
CA GLN A 435 27.22 10.22 -12.52
C GLN A 435 26.53 11.57 -12.77
N GLY A 436 25.96 12.21 -11.73
CA GLY A 436 25.27 13.50 -11.83
C GLY A 436 23.91 13.46 -12.53
N ASP A 437 23.39 12.27 -12.82
CA ASP A 437 22.03 12.08 -13.31
C ASP A 437 21.02 12.15 -12.16
N PRO A 438 19.82 12.75 -12.35
CA PRO A 438 18.73 12.61 -11.39
C PRO A 438 18.24 11.16 -11.37
N PHE A 439 17.88 10.63 -10.20
CA PHE A 439 17.52 9.21 -10.06
C PHE A 439 16.24 8.92 -9.28
N LEU A 440 15.59 7.81 -9.62
CA LEU A 440 14.58 7.12 -8.82
C LEU A 440 15.19 5.81 -8.29
N LEU A 441 15.12 5.60 -6.98
CA LEU A 441 15.45 4.32 -6.34
C LEU A 441 14.26 3.83 -5.51
N TYR A 442 13.65 2.74 -5.95
CA TYR A 442 12.51 2.08 -5.31
C TYR A 442 13.00 0.89 -4.48
N LEU A 443 12.72 0.87 -3.18
CA LEU A 443 13.27 -0.08 -2.21
C LEU A 443 12.14 -0.82 -1.50
N ALA A 444 12.16 -2.15 -1.61
CA ALA A 444 11.03 -2.99 -1.24
C ALA A 444 11.43 -4.18 -0.34
N PRO A 445 11.80 -3.96 0.94
CA PRO A 445 11.96 -5.03 1.91
C PRO A 445 10.63 -5.78 2.15
N ALA A 446 10.70 -7.10 2.32
CA ALA A 446 9.55 -7.93 2.69
C ALA A 446 9.22 -7.89 4.20
N ALA A 447 10.00 -7.19 5.03
CA ALA A 447 9.65 -6.97 6.43
C ALA A 447 8.59 -5.86 6.56
N PRO A 448 7.59 -5.98 7.45
CA PRO A 448 7.35 -7.04 8.45
C PRO A 448 6.28 -8.09 8.09
N HIS A 449 6.17 -8.49 6.81
CA HIS A 449 5.30 -9.60 6.37
C HIS A 449 5.68 -10.91 7.08
N VAL A 450 4.73 -11.82 7.23
CA VAL A 450 4.99 -13.19 7.73
C VAL A 450 6.08 -13.89 6.91
N GLU A 451 7.02 -14.57 7.59
CA GLU A 451 8.18 -15.21 6.98
C GLU A 451 7.87 -16.67 6.63
N GLN A 452 8.22 -17.09 5.42
CA GLN A 452 8.24 -18.48 4.97
C GLN A 452 9.69 -18.96 4.84
N GLN A 453 10.26 -19.39 5.96
CA GLN A 453 11.56 -20.05 5.95
C GLN A 453 11.52 -21.34 5.13
N THR A 454 12.61 -21.65 4.44
CA THR A 454 12.73 -22.78 3.52
C THR A 454 12.33 -24.10 4.20
N GLY A 455 11.33 -24.80 3.64
CA GLY A 455 10.77 -26.04 4.18
C GLY A 455 9.78 -25.87 5.35
N ARG A 456 9.42 -24.64 5.73
CA ARG A 456 8.45 -24.32 6.79
C ARG A 456 7.17 -23.71 6.23
N ARG A 457 6.14 -23.64 7.08
CA ARG A 457 4.94 -22.82 6.84
C ARG A 457 5.26 -21.35 7.16
N PHE A 458 4.43 -20.43 6.68
CA PHE A 458 4.45 -19.03 7.12
C PHE A 458 4.27 -18.92 8.64
N GLY A 459 4.95 -17.95 9.24
CA GLY A 459 4.83 -17.60 10.66
C GLY A 459 5.40 -16.22 10.96
N PRO A 460 5.53 -15.84 12.25
CA PRO A 460 6.07 -14.55 12.64
C PRO A 460 7.46 -14.25 12.05
N PRO A 461 7.73 -13.01 11.59
CA PRO A 461 8.97 -12.68 10.91
C PRO A 461 10.19 -12.77 11.83
N SER A 462 11.23 -13.49 11.44
CA SER A 462 12.48 -13.46 12.18
C SER A 462 13.12 -12.07 12.13
N ALA A 463 13.63 -11.63 13.28
CA ALA A 463 14.41 -10.40 13.40
C ALA A 463 15.82 -10.60 12.85
N ALA A 464 16.43 -9.53 12.33
CA ALA A 464 17.87 -9.50 12.10
C ALA A 464 18.63 -9.90 13.38
N ALA A 465 19.76 -10.60 13.26
CA ALA A 465 20.44 -11.21 14.42
C ALA A 465 20.82 -10.22 15.53
N ARG A 466 21.08 -8.96 15.18
CA ARG A 466 21.33 -7.83 16.11
C ARG A 466 20.08 -7.36 16.89
N HIS A 467 18.88 -7.67 16.41
CA HIS A 467 17.59 -7.20 16.95
C HIS A 467 16.79 -8.28 17.69
N ARG A 468 17.18 -9.56 17.57
CA ARG A 468 16.49 -10.71 18.17
C ARG A 468 16.12 -10.57 19.67
N ASN A 469 16.94 -9.83 20.43
CA ASN A 469 16.79 -9.62 21.87
C ASN A 469 16.21 -8.23 22.24
N LEU A 470 15.91 -7.36 21.28
CA LEU A 470 15.32 -6.06 21.58
C LEU A 470 13.96 -6.24 22.26
N TYR A 471 13.66 -5.33 23.18
CA TYR A 471 12.43 -5.31 23.97
C TYR A 471 12.14 -6.58 24.79
N ALA A 472 13.12 -7.48 24.98
CA ALA A 472 12.93 -8.72 25.73
C ALA A 472 12.67 -8.54 27.24
N ASN A 473 12.92 -7.33 27.77
CA ASN A 473 12.62 -6.95 29.16
C ASN A 473 11.44 -5.97 29.25
N ASP A 474 10.83 -5.60 28.12
CA ASP A 474 9.83 -4.54 28.04
C ASP A 474 8.42 -5.13 28.03
N LYS A 475 7.46 -4.40 28.60
CA LYS A 475 6.04 -4.78 28.53
C LYS A 475 5.40 -4.23 27.25
N ILE A 476 5.82 -4.76 26.11
CA ILE A 476 5.14 -4.55 24.83
C ILE A 476 3.96 -5.52 24.74
N SER A 477 2.80 -5.00 24.34
CA SER A 477 1.65 -5.78 23.88
C SER A 477 1.09 -5.16 22.60
N ILE A 478 0.24 -5.90 21.90
CA ILE A 478 -0.57 -5.38 20.79
C ILE A 478 -1.42 -4.19 21.27
N PRO A 479 -1.57 -3.15 20.46
CA PRO A 479 -2.62 -2.13 20.59
C PRO A 479 -4.05 -2.70 20.46
N LYS A 480 -4.58 -3.23 21.58
CA LYS A 480 -5.94 -3.78 21.68
C LYS A 480 -6.97 -2.65 21.73
N GLY A 481 -7.73 -2.51 20.65
CA GLY A 481 -8.77 -1.50 20.48
C GLY A 481 -10.15 -1.95 20.98
N ALA A 482 -11.17 -1.10 20.79
CA ALA A 482 -12.56 -1.48 21.08
C ALA A 482 -13.12 -2.55 20.11
N ASN A 483 -12.42 -2.80 19.00
CA ASN A 483 -12.65 -3.90 18.06
C ASN A 483 -11.83 -5.17 18.37
N TRP A 484 -11.06 -5.19 19.46
CA TRP A 484 -10.35 -6.40 19.87
C TRP A 484 -11.35 -7.52 20.19
N ASP A 485 -11.14 -8.69 19.58
CA ASP A 485 -11.97 -9.89 19.71
C ASP A 485 -13.50 -9.72 19.54
N LEU A 486 -13.93 -8.71 18.77
CA LEU A 486 -15.34 -8.39 18.53
C LEU A 486 -15.88 -9.09 17.26
N GLU A 487 -16.93 -9.90 17.36
CA GLU A 487 -17.57 -10.47 16.15
C GLU A 487 -18.18 -9.37 15.26
N ASN A 488 -17.72 -9.25 14.00
CA ASN A 488 -18.44 -8.53 12.95
C ASN A 488 -19.11 -9.55 11.99
N PRO A 489 -20.44 -9.74 12.08
CA PRO A 489 -21.17 -10.74 11.30
C PRO A 489 -21.42 -10.34 9.83
N ASN A 490 -20.92 -9.19 9.36
CA ASN A 490 -21.07 -8.76 7.96
C ASN A 490 -19.84 -9.03 7.10
N ILE A 491 -18.66 -9.23 7.70
CA ILE A 491 -17.46 -9.63 6.97
C ILE A 491 -17.63 -11.11 6.59
N PRO A 492 -17.59 -11.48 5.30
CA PRO A 492 -17.91 -12.84 4.88
C PRO A 492 -16.76 -13.79 5.23
N PHE A 493 -17.01 -14.66 6.21
CA PHE A 493 -16.15 -15.80 6.56
C PHE A 493 -16.90 -17.09 6.21
N GLY A 494 -16.21 -18.08 5.62
CA GLY A 494 -16.81 -19.40 5.36
C GLY A 494 -17.11 -20.19 6.65
N ASP A 495 -17.73 -21.37 6.52
CA ASP A 495 -18.25 -22.26 7.59
C ASP A 495 -17.22 -22.80 8.63
N TYR A 496 -16.12 -22.10 8.90
CA TYR A 496 -15.10 -22.49 9.86
C TYR A 496 -15.27 -21.80 11.21
N ASP A 497 -15.13 -22.62 12.26
CA ASP A 497 -15.16 -22.35 13.70
C ASP A 497 -14.51 -21.00 14.14
N TYR A 498 -15.30 -19.92 14.03
CA TYR A 498 -14.94 -18.52 14.37
C TYR A 498 -15.50 -18.09 15.73
N HIS A 499 -16.55 -18.74 16.22
CA HIS A 499 -17.29 -18.45 17.48
C HIS A 499 -16.47 -18.62 18.79
N GLN A 500 -15.15 -18.73 18.69
CA GLN A 500 -14.23 -18.83 19.83
C GLN A 500 -13.24 -17.65 19.92
N GLY A 501 -13.09 -16.85 18.85
CA GLY A 501 -12.35 -15.59 18.88
C GLY A 501 -10.82 -15.68 18.80
N ALA A 502 -10.19 -14.50 18.72
CA ALA A 502 -8.75 -14.31 18.70
C ALA A 502 -8.09 -14.73 20.02
N GLU A 503 -8.73 -14.51 21.17
CA GLU A 503 -8.15 -14.90 22.47
C GLU A 503 -8.08 -16.43 22.63
N TYR A 504 -9.06 -17.18 22.13
CA TYR A 504 -8.96 -18.64 22.03
C TYR A 504 -7.85 -19.11 21.10
N MET A 505 -7.65 -18.42 19.97
CA MET A 505 -6.54 -18.75 19.05
C MET A 505 -5.17 -18.46 19.69
N MET A 506 -5.07 -17.47 20.57
CA MET A 506 -3.91 -17.22 21.42
C MET A 506 -3.68 -18.33 22.46
N GLU A 507 -4.74 -18.86 23.08
CA GLU A 507 -4.61 -20.01 24.00
C GLU A 507 -4.23 -21.32 23.30
N LYS A 508 -4.57 -21.49 22.01
CA LYS A 508 -4.49 -22.78 21.32
C LYS A 508 -3.21 -23.05 20.51
N ASP A 509 -2.72 -22.10 19.71
CA ASP A 509 -1.55 -22.33 18.83
C ASP A 509 -0.90 -21.04 18.27
N ARG A 510 -1.49 -19.84 18.44
CA ARG A 510 -1.04 -18.59 17.80
C ARG A 510 -0.76 -17.47 18.81
N ASP A 511 0.46 -17.40 19.33
CA ASP A 511 0.89 -16.25 20.15
C ASP A 511 0.98 -14.96 19.29
N LEU A 512 -0.11 -14.19 19.29
CA LEU A 512 -0.24 -12.92 18.57
C LEU A 512 0.68 -11.84 19.16
N GLU A 513 0.91 -11.84 20.48
CA GLU A 513 1.77 -10.86 21.15
C GLU A 513 3.23 -11.05 20.71
N ALA A 514 3.70 -12.31 20.66
CA ALA A 514 4.99 -12.66 20.09
C ALA A 514 5.07 -12.35 18.59
N HIS A 515 3.97 -12.48 17.84
CA HIS A 515 3.93 -12.08 16.42
C HIS A 515 4.10 -10.56 16.26
N TYR A 516 3.40 -9.75 17.05
CA TYR A 516 3.56 -8.30 17.07
C TYR A 516 4.98 -7.88 17.46
N LEU A 517 5.53 -8.47 18.52
CA LEU A 517 6.92 -8.25 18.94
C LEU A 517 7.93 -8.66 17.87
N ALA A 518 7.66 -9.72 17.10
CA ALA A 518 8.46 -10.14 15.96
C ALA A 518 8.40 -9.11 14.81
N ARG A 519 7.22 -8.61 14.45
CA ARG A 519 7.02 -7.53 13.46
C ARG A 519 7.85 -6.28 13.83
N LEU A 520 7.81 -5.84 15.08
CA LEU A 520 8.59 -4.69 15.56
C LEU A 520 10.11 -4.93 15.48
N ARG A 521 10.59 -6.14 15.83
CA ARG A 521 12.02 -6.50 15.74
C ARG A 521 12.51 -6.66 14.29
N ALA A 522 11.64 -7.02 13.35
CA ALA A 522 11.93 -7.01 11.92
C ALA A 522 11.99 -5.56 11.37
N LEU A 523 11.02 -4.71 11.72
CA LEU A 523 10.98 -3.29 11.37
C LEU A 523 12.22 -2.52 11.83
N ARG A 524 12.83 -2.88 12.96
CA ARG A 524 14.10 -2.31 13.41
C ARG A 524 15.20 -2.40 12.35
N ALA A 525 15.25 -3.44 11.51
CA ALA A 525 16.20 -3.54 10.40
C ALA A 525 15.84 -2.60 9.23
N VAL A 526 14.56 -2.31 9.02
CA VAL A 526 14.08 -1.30 8.06
C VAL A 526 14.43 0.11 8.56
N ASP A 527 14.35 0.38 9.87
CA ASP A 527 14.78 1.66 10.45
C ASP A 527 16.29 1.90 10.29
N ASP A 528 17.12 0.88 10.50
CA ASP A 528 18.56 0.95 10.20
C ASP A 528 18.83 1.22 8.71
N MET A 529 18.03 0.63 7.81
CA MET A 529 18.14 0.89 6.37
C MET A 529 17.77 2.34 6.03
N VAL A 530 16.71 2.89 6.65
CA VAL A 530 16.36 4.32 6.51
C VAL A 530 17.50 5.22 6.98
N ASP A 531 18.15 4.89 8.09
CA ASP A 531 19.32 5.64 8.59
C ASP A 531 20.50 5.59 7.60
N ALA A 532 20.82 4.39 7.10
CA ALA A 532 21.91 4.17 6.15
C ALA A 532 21.68 4.88 4.80
N ILE A 533 20.45 4.90 4.29
CA ILE A 533 20.07 5.62 3.07
C ILE A 533 20.28 7.13 3.25
N VAL A 534 19.76 7.70 4.34
CA VAL A 534 19.87 9.15 4.60
C VAL A 534 21.33 9.56 4.86
N ALA A 535 22.10 8.74 5.58
CA ALA A 535 23.52 8.93 5.75
C ALA A 535 24.30 8.86 4.44
N GLN A 536 23.97 7.93 3.54
CA GLN A 536 24.62 7.83 2.22
C GLN A 536 24.24 9.00 1.31
N LEU A 537 22.98 9.48 1.35
CA LEU A 537 22.58 10.70 0.63
C LEU A 537 23.33 11.94 1.13
N ALA A 538 23.55 12.07 2.45
CA ALA A 538 24.36 13.14 3.03
C ALA A 538 25.83 13.03 2.59
N ALA A 539 26.43 11.84 2.69
CA ALA A 539 27.80 11.58 2.28
C ALA A 539 28.03 11.77 0.76
N SER A 540 26.99 11.62 -0.06
CA SER A 540 27.00 11.91 -1.51
C SER A 540 26.64 13.36 -1.87
N GLY A 541 26.35 14.23 -0.89
CA GLY A 541 25.91 15.61 -1.12
C GLY A 541 24.52 15.74 -1.79
N GLN A 542 23.73 14.66 -1.83
CA GLN A 542 22.43 14.63 -2.53
C GLN A 542 21.23 14.86 -1.60
N LEU A 543 21.39 14.83 -0.28
CA LEU A 543 20.28 14.82 0.67
C LEU A 543 19.33 16.03 0.53
N ASP A 544 19.87 17.20 0.19
CA ASP A 544 19.11 18.44 0.02
C ASP A 544 18.53 18.63 -1.40
N ASN A 545 18.81 17.69 -2.32
CA ASN A 545 18.20 17.57 -3.65
C ASN A 545 17.34 16.29 -3.78
N THR A 546 17.08 15.58 -2.68
CA THR A 546 16.41 14.26 -2.72
C THR A 546 15.13 14.25 -1.90
N TYR A 547 14.02 13.89 -2.53
CA TYR A 547 12.81 13.49 -1.81
C TYR A 547 12.94 12.04 -1.37
N VAL A 548 12.57 11.74 -0.13
CA VAL A 548 12.53 10.37 0.41
C VAL A 548 11.13 10.12 0.95
N LEU A 549 10.45 9.15 0.36
CA LEU A 549 9.12 8.68 0.74
C LEU A 549 9.24 7.33 1.46
N TYR A 550 8.40 7.11 2.46
CA TYR A 550 8.28 5.85 3.19
C TYR A 550 6.80 5.50 3.40
N THR A 551 6.41 4.27 3.02
CA THR A 551 5.04 3.73 3.14
C THR A 551 5.05 2.20 3.24
N SER A 552 3.87 1.57 3.39
CA SER A 552 3.64 0.13 3.14
C SER A 552 2.77 -0.07 1.89
N ASP A 553 2.68 -1.29 1.36
CA ASP A 553 1.70 -1.68 0.31
C ASP A 553 0.32 -2.04 0.89
N ASN A 554 0.26 -2.63 2.08
CA ASN A 554 -0.95 -2.80 2.88
C ASN A 554 -0.60 -2.91 4.38
N GLY A 555 -1.62 -2.84 5.23
CA GLY A 555 -1.52 -3.14 6.66
C GLY A 555 -1.62 -4.64 6.96
N LEU A 556 -1.92 -4.97 8.22
CA LEU A 556 -2.20 -6.34 8.69
C LEU A 556 -3.01 -6.26 9.99
N HIS A 557 -4.12 -6.98 10.08
CA HIS A 557 -4.83 -7.21 11.34
C HIS A 557 -4.25 -8.40 12.13
N LEU A 558 -4.40 -8.33 13.45
CA LEU A 558 -3.73 -9.22 14.40
C LEU A 558 -4.52 -9.34 15.72
N GLY A 559 -5.77 -9.81 15.64
CA GLY A 559 -6.70 -9.97 16.77
C GLY A 559 -7.93 -9.05 16.74
N GLN A 560 -7.94 -8.05 15.86
CA GLN A 560 -9.09 -7.19 15.64
C GLN A 560 -10.20 -7.94 14.91
N PHE A 561 -11.44 -7.68 15.31
CA PHE A 561 -12.65 -8.42 14.94
C PHE A 561 -12.56 -9.95 15.12
N GLY A 562 -11.83 -10.42 16.14
CA GLY A 562 -11.61 -11.85 16.39
C GLY A 562 -10.74 -12.56 15.35
N LEU A 563 -10.12 -11.81 14.44
CA LEU A 563 -9.33 -12.35 13.34
C LEU A 563 -7.90 -12.72 13.79
N THR A 564 -7.35 -13.79 13.21
CA THR A 564 -5.92 -14.10 13.35
C THR A 564 -5.05 -13.16 12.49
N ASP A 565 -3.75 -13.43 12.36
CA ASP A 565 -2.88 -12.73 11.41
C ASP A 565 -3.37 -12.82 9.95
N GLY A 566 -3.61 -11.66 9.32
CA GLY A 566 -3.92 -11.56 7.90
C GLY A 566 -4.32 -10.17 7.43
N LYS A 567 -4.93 -10.12 6.24
CA LYS A 567 -5.27 -8.88 5.51
C LYS A 567 -6.45 -9.10 4.55
N ALA A 568 -6.60 -8.24 3.55
CA ALA A 568 -7.65 -8.25 2.52
C ALA A 568 -9.07 -7.87 2.97
N THR A 569 -9.25 -7.30 4.17
CA THR A 569 -10.53 -6.70 4.61
C THR A 569 -10.56 -5.18 4.39
N SER A 570 -11.65 -4.53 4.77
CA SER A 570 -11.84 -3.07 4.68
C SER A 570 -11.46 -2.28 5.93
N ILE A 571 -11.06 -2.95 7.02
CA ILE A 571 -10.83 -2.32 8.33
C ILE A 571 -9.53 -1.49 8.34
N GLU A 572 -9.46 -0.44 9.17
CA GLU A 572 -8.31 0.50 9.15
C GLU A 572 -6.97 -0.21 9.43
N GLU A 573 -6.94 -1.35 10.13
CA GLU A 573 -5.75 -2.21 10.31
C GLU A 573 -5.16 -2.75 8.98
N ASP A 574 -5.99 -3.01 7.97
CA ASP A 574 -5.58 -3.51 6.66
C ASP A 574 -5.34 -2.38 5.66
N VAL A 575 -6.16 -1.33 5.73
CA VAL A 575 -6.19 -0.29 4.69
C VAL A 575 -5.38 0.96 5.03
N ARG A 576 -4.98 1.19 6.29
CA ARG A 576 -4.29 2.41 6.72
C ARG A 576 -2.83 2.16 7.06
N VAL A 577 -1.98 2.65 6.16
CA VAL A 577 -0.53 2.41 6.17
C VAL A 577 0.21 3.69 6.57
N PRO A 578 1.40 3.59 7.18
CA PRO A 578 2.20 4.76 7.49
C PRO A 578 2.55 5.51 6.20
N PHE A 579 2.60 6.84 6.24
CA PHE A 579 3.17 7.62 5.14
C PHE A 579 3.98 8.80 5.65
N PHE A 580 5.22 8.91 5.18
CA PHE A 580 6.13 10.01 5.48
C PHE A 580 6.85 10.47 4.22
N ILE A 581 7.07 11.77 4.09
CA ILE A 581 7.86 12.37 3.00
C ILE A 581 8.77 13.49 3.52
N ARG A 582 10.04 13.46 3.12
CA ARG A 582 10.98 14.61 3.25
C ARG A 582 11.45 15.06 1.88
N GLY A 583 12.01 16.26 1.81
CA GLY A 583 12.73 16.76 0.63
C GLY A 583 12.68 18.29 0.49
N PRO A 584 13.17 18.84 -0.63
CA PRO A 584 13.11 20.28 -0.91
C PRO A 584 11.71 20.87 -0.71
N GLY A 585 11.59 21.92 0.10
CA GLY A 585 10.31 22.62 0.32
C GLY A 585 9.23 21.84 1.08
N ILE A 586 9.52 20.63 1.58
CA ILE A 586 8.62 19.87 2.46
C ILE A 586 8.81 20.37 3.91
N PRO A 587 7.76 20.79 4.64
CA PRO A 587 7.89 21.27 6.01
C PRO A 587 8.28 20.16 7.01
N GLY A 588 9.42 20.30 7.69
CA GLY A 588 9.87 19.35 8.71
C GLY A 588 9.07 19.45 10.03
N GLY A 589 8.79 18.31 10.67
CA GLY A 589 8.13 18.25 11.97
C GLY A 589 6.63 18.47 11.90
N THR A 590 6.01 18.20 10.76
CA THR A 590 4.59 18.48 10.49
C THR A 590 3.77 17.22 10.27
N GLU A 591 2.51 17.24 10.72
CA GLU A 591 1.50 16.26 10.32
C GLU A 591 0.48 16.92 9.39
N LEU A 592 0.18 16.26 8.27
CA LEU A 592 -0.86 16.68 7.32
C LEU A 592 -2.00 15.65 7.35
N PRO A 593 -3.12 15.90 8.06
CA PRO A 593 -4.28 15.01 8.11
C PRO A 593 -5.14 15.06 6.84
N TYR A 594 -4.48 14.96 5.68
CA TYR A 594 -5.08 14.81 4.36
C TYR A 594 -5.35 13.33 4.07
N GLN A 595 -6.49 13.02 3.45
CA GLN A 595 -6.89 11.67 3.07
C GLN A 595 -6.18 11.24 1.77
N GLY A 596 -4.98 10.70 1.88
CA GLY A 596 -4.15 10.27 0.75
C GLY A 596 -4.26 8.78 0.44
N ASN A 597 -3.84 8.38 -0.77
CA ASN A 597 -3.82 6.99 -1.19
C ASN A 597 -2.54 6.62 -1.96
N LEU A 598 -2.11 5.35 -2.00
CA LEU A 598 -0.97 4.89 -2.81
C LEU A 598 -0.99 5.36 -4.27
N ILE A 599 -2.17 5.51 -4.89
CA ILE A 599 -2.27 6.03 -6.27
C ILE A 599 -1.77 7.48 -6.40
N ASP A 600 -1.77 8.25 -5.32
CA ASP A 600 -1.34 9.66 -5.27
C ASP A 600 0.20 9.81 -5.26
N ILE A 601 0.97 8.72 -5.05
CA ILE A 601 2.46 8.73 -5.10
C ILE A 601 2.95 9.13 -6.50
N VAL A 602 2.40 8.49 -7.54
CA VAL A 602 2.78 8.70 -8.94
C VAL A 602 2.65 10.17 -9.38
N PRO A 603 1.46 10.82 -9.31
CA PRO A 603 1.32 12.21 -9.70
C PRO A 603 2.10 13.17 -8.79
N THR A 604 2.37 12.82 -7.54
CA THR A 604 3.28 13.58 -6.67
C THR A 604 4.69 13.59 -7.24
N LEU A 605 5.26 12.41 -7.55
CA LEU A 605 6.60 12.29 -8.11
C LEU A 605 6.73 12.91 -9.51
N LEU A 606 5.73 12.76 -10.37
CA LEU A 606 5.71 13.42 -11.68
C LEU A 606 5.67 14.95 -11.56
N SER A 607 4.85 15.49 -10.65
CA SER A 607 4.80 16.94 -10.37
C SER A 607 6.17 17.47 -9.92
N LEU A 608 6.80 16.80 -8.95
CA LEU A 608 8.13 17.16 -8.44
C LEU A 608 9.25 17.02 -9.49
N ALA A 609 9.06 16.16 -10.49
CA ALA A 609 9.99 15.98 -11.61
C ALA A 609 9.79 17.01 -12.75
N GLY A 610 8.74 17.83 -12.69
CA GLY A 610 8.31 18.70 -13.79
C GLY A 610 7.74 17.93 -15.00
N VAL A 611 7.19 16.73 -14.77
CA VAL A 611 6.64 15.85 -15.81
C VAL A 611 5.11 15.95 -15.80
N PRO A 612 4.46 16.19 -16.96
CA PRO A 612 2.99 16.19 -17.05
C PRO A 612 2.39 14.88 -16.55
N ILE A 613 1.33 14.95 -15.75
CA ILE A 613 0.58 13.79 -15.27
C ILE A 613 -0.28 13.25 -16.42
N PRO A 614 -0.11 11.99 -16.86
CA PRO A 614 -0.93 11.43 -17.93
C PRO A 614 -2.38 11.20 -17.50
N ASP A 615 -3.33 11.36 -18.42
CA ASP A 615 -4.78 11.28 -18.14
C ASP A 615 -5.21 9.96 -17.49
N VAL A 616 -4.49 8.87 -17.76
CA VAL A 616 -4.73 7.53 -17.20
C VAL A 616 -4.46 7.42 -15.69
N VAL A 617 -3.88 8.44 -15.05
CA VAL A 617 -3.60 8.44 -13.60
C VAL A 617 -4.86 8.84 -12.81
N ASP A 618 -5.33 7.95 -11.95
CA ASP A 618 -6.48 8.14 -11.05
C ASP A 618 -6.10 8.98 -9.79
N GLY A 619 -4.81 9.02 -9.48
CA GLY A 619 -4.21 9.77 -8.37
C GLY A 619 -4.26 11.30 -8.52
N LEU A 620 -3.98 12.01 -7.42
CA LEU A 620 -3.74 13.45 -7.35
C LEU A 620 -2.41 13.73 -6.64
N PRO A 621 -1.69 14.82 -6.94
CA PRO A 621 -0.52 15.22 -6.13
C PRO A 621 -0.87 15.38 -4.65
N LEU A 622 -0.02 14.90 -3.74
CA LEU A 622 -0.20 15.04 -2.30
C LEU A 622 0.14 16.47 -1.87
N PRO A 623 -0.77 17.23 -1.22
CA PRO A 623 -0.58 18.67 -0.96
C PRO A 623 0.33 18.96 0.25
N VAL A 624 1.57 18.46 0.21
CA VAL A 624 2.59 18.55 1.28
C VAL A 624 3.54 19.75 1.17
N SER A 625 3.43 20.53 0.09
CA SER A 625 4.15 21.80 -0.10
C SER A 625 3.30 22.75 -0.94
N SER A 626 3.55 24.05 -0.91
CA SER A 626 2.77 25.03 -1.69
C SER A 626 2.76 24.74 -3.20
N GLU A 627 3.85 24.16 -3.73
CA GLU A 627 3.99 23.75 -5.12
C GLU A 627 3.06 22.55 -5.44
N LEU A 628 3.07 21.53 -4.58
CA LEU A 628 2.19 20.37 -4.73
C LEU A 628 0.72 20.67 -4.41
N THR A 629 0.43 21.61 -3.51
CA THR A 629 -0.94 22.11 -3.26
C THR A 629 -1.51 22.79 -4.51
N LEU A 630 -0.70 23.57 -5.23
CA LEU A 630 -1.13 24.16 -6.50
C LEU A 630 -1.36 23.08 -7.58
N ALA A 631 -0.48 22.08 -7.67
CA ALA A 631 -0.66 20.95 -8.58
C ALA A 631 -1.91 20.11 -8.24
N HIS A 632 -2.18 19.88 -6.95
CA HIS A 632 -3.36 19.19 -6.44
C HIS A 632 -4.66 19.91 -6.84
N VAL A 633 -4.76 21.20 -6.52
CA VAL A 633 -5.94 22.02 -6.83
C VAL A 633 -6.14 22.15 -8.35
N THR A 634 -5.05 22.25 -9.13
CA THR A 634 -5.11 22.24 -10.59
C THR A 634 -5.66 20.91 -11.12
N GLY A 635 -5.14 19.78 -10.65
CA GLY A 635 -5.62 18.44 -11.06
C GLY A 635 -7.07 18.13 -10.66
N LEU A 636 -7.58 18.71 -9.57
CA LEU A 636 -9.00 18.65 -9.18
C LEU A 636 -9.90 19.53 -10.05
N ARG A 637 -9.47 20.78 -10.33
CA ARG A 637 -10.19 21.66 -11.26
C ARG A 637 -10.26 21.00 -12.63
N ASP A 638 -9.12 20.58 -13.19
CA ASP A 638 -9.04 20.06 -14.56
C ASP A 638 -9.83 18.74 -14.70
N ALA A 639 -9.93 17.94 -13.63
CA ALA A 639 -10.81 16.77 -13.59
C ALA A 639 -12.30 17.11 -13.56
N THR A 640 -12.67 18.28 -13.04
CA THR A 640 -14.05 18.80 -13.01
C THR A 640 -14.40 19.51 -14.34
N ASP A 641 -13.45 20.26 -14.90
CA ASP A 641 -13.60 21.00 -16.17
C ASP A 641 -13.55 20.08 -17.40
N ALA A 642 -13.19 18.78 -17.26
CA ALA A 642 -13.06 17.76 -18.31
C ALA A 642 -14.40 17.31 -18.94
N GLY A 643 -15.26 18.26 -19.31
CA GLY A 643 -16.60 18.04 -19.86
C GLY A 643 -17.73 18.04 -18.83
N PHE A 644 -17.44 18.38 -17.57
CA PHE A 644 -18.37 18.19 -16.44
C PHE A 644 -18.67 19.43 -15.59
N GLY A 645 -18.05 20.58 -15.82
CA GLY A 645 -18.23 21.79 -14.99
C GLY A 645 -17.96 23.10 -15.75
N ASN A 646 -18.10 24.23 -15.06
CA ASN A 646 -17.68 25.54 -15.58
C ASN A 646 -16.35 25.96 -14.94
N LEU A 647 -15.43 26.47 -15.77
CA LEU A 647 -14.11 27.00 -15.40
C LEU A 647 -14.09 27.70 -14.03
N LEU A 648 -13.57 26.99 -13.02
CA LEU A 648 -13.42 27.53 -11.67
C LEU A 648 -12.18 28.44 -11.58
N ALA A 649 -12.42 29.73 -11.30
CA ALA A 649 -11.36 30.61 -10.80
C ALA A 649 -10.79 30.06 -9.49
N LEU A 650 -9.47 30.14 -9.31
CA LEU A 650 -8.76 29.54 -8.17
C LEU A 650 -8.26 30.63 -7.22
N THR A 651 -8.56 30.50 -5.91
CA THR A 651 -7.93 31.31 -4.85
C THR A 651 -7.34 30.42 -3.75
N PRO A 652 -6.47 30.95 -2.86
CA PRO A 652 -5.94 30.19 -1.73
C PRO A 652 -7.02 29.68 -0.75
N GLN A 653 -8.19 30.32 -0.66
CA GLN A 653 -9.30 29.77 0.14
C GLN A 653 -9.82 28.45 -0.43
N HIS A 654 -9.61 28.17 -1.73
CA HIS A 654 -10.24 27.04 -2.40
C HIS A 654 -9.61 25.69 -2.01
N TYR A 655 -8.41 25.68 -1.42
CA TYR A 655 -7.82 24.47 -0.85
C TYR A 655 -8.64 23.89 0.32
N SER A 656 -9.49 24.70 0.99
CA SER A 656 -10.34 24.16 2.06
C SER A 656 -11.45 23.24 1.53
N TRP A 657 -11.91 23.45 0.29
CA TRP A 657 -13.05 22.75 -0.32
C TRP A 657 -12.75 21.95 -1.59
N MET A 658 -11.61 22.18 -2.25
CA MET A 658 -11.00 21.27 -3.22
C MET A 658 -9.94 20.40 -2.53
N ARG A 659 -10.40 19.27 -2.02
CA ARG A 659 -9.58 18.14 -1.52
C ARG A 659 -10.21 16.86 -2.07
N ARG A 660 -9.45 15.76 -2.17
CA ARG A 660 -10.02 14.41 -2.38
C ARG A 660 -10.78 13.97 -1.12
N ASP A 661 -12.02 14.41 -0.98
CA ASP A 661 -12.88 14.09 0.17
C ASP A 661 -13.42 12.65 0.08
N ALA A 662 -13.81 12.19 -1.11
CA ALA A 662 -14.23 10.82 -1.40
C ALA A 662 -13.15 9.96 -2.07
N MET A 663 -13.05 8.70 -1.66
CA MET A 663 -12.28 7.66 -2.37
C MET A 663 -12.91 6.28 -2.22
N ILE A 664 -12.57 5.37 -3.14
CA ILE A 664 -13.01 3.97 -3.11
C ILE A 664 -11.93 3.06 -2.51
N LEU A 665 -12.36 2.11 -1.66
CA LEU A 665 -11.58 0.92 -1.30
C LEU A 665 -12.34 -0.31 -1.85
N GLU A 666 -11.62 -1.34 -2.24
CA GLU A 666 -12.17 -2.47 -2.99
C GLU A 666 -11.39 -3.78 -2.77
N ALA A 667 -12.09 -4.90 -2.81
CA ALA A 667 -11.50 -6.22 -2.81
C ALA A 667 -12.32 -7.20 -3.67
N TRP A 668 -11.64 -8.24 -4.14
CA TRP A 668 -12.25 -9.38 -4.84
C TRP A 668 -11.58 -10.67 -4.41
N ASP A 669 -10.25 -10.73 -4.50
CA ASP A 669 -9.45 -11.90 -4.17
C ASP A 669 -8.39 -11.54 -3.12
N SER A 670 -8.11 -12.49 -2.23
CA SER A 670 -7.07 -12.36 -1.20
C SER A 670 -5.93 -13.33 -1.49
N ASP A 671 -4.98 -13.45 -0.55
CA ASP A 671 -4.04 -14.58 -0.52
C ASP A 671 -4.45 -15.67 0.49
N GLY A 672 -5.64 -15.56 1.08
CA GLY A 672 -6.15 -16.48 2.09
C GLY A 672 -5.47 -16.37 3.46
N SER A 673 -4.64 -15.35 3.70
CA SER A 673 -4.22 -14.97 5.06
C SER A 673 -5.45 -14.64 5.94
N ALA A 674 -5.35 -14.85 7.25
CA ALA A 674 -6.50 -14.92 8.19
C ALA A 674 -7.73 -15.76 7.75
N ARG A 675 -7.65 -16.54 6.67
CA ARG A 675 -8.77 -17.20 5.97
C ARG A 675 -9.76 -16.24 5.29
N THR A 676 -9.34 -15.02 4.90
CA THR A 676 -10.18 -14.02 4.18
C THR A 676 -10.42 -14.37 2.70
N GLN A 677 -10.68 -15.63 2.39
CA GLN A 677 -10.92 -16.13 1.03
C GLN A 677 -12.28 -15.64 0.51
N ASP A 678 -12.33 -15.23 -0.77
CA ASP A 678 -13.51 -14.63 -1.43
C ASP A 678 -14.14 -13.41 -0.69
N VAL A 679 -13.35 -12.70 0.14
CA VAL A 679 -13.76 -11.43 0.77
C VAL A 679 -13.84 -10.32 -0.29
N VAL A 680 -15.05 -10.11 -0.82
CA VAL A 680 -15.36 -9.20 -1.93
C VAL A 680 -16.21 -8.02 -1.43
N PHE A 681 -15.71 -6.79 -1.58
CA PHE A 681 -16.41 -5.58 -1.17
C PHE A 681 -16.12 -4.35 -2.04
N LYS A 682 -17.04 -3.38 -1.99
CA LYS A 682 -16.80 -1.97 -2.36
C LYS A 682 -17.06 -1.08 -1.15
N VAL A 683 -16.19 -0.10 -0.94
CA VAL A 683 -16.26 0.84 0.17
C VAL A 683 -16.15 2.28 -0.33
N LEU A 684 -17.01 3.17 0.16
CA LEU A 684 -16.78 4.61 0.09
C LEU A 684 -16.15 5.09 1.41
N ARG A 685 -14.95 5.67 1.33
CA ARG A 685 -14.37 6.50 2.39
C ARG A 685 -14.66 7.95 2.05
N VAL A 686 -15.28 8.72 2.96
CA VAL A 686 -15.63 10.13 2.70
C VAL A 686 -15.41 11.03 3.91
N CYS A 687 -14.55 12.05 3.75
CA CYS A 687 -14.15 13.02 4.78
C CYS A 687 -14.69 14.43 4.47
N THR A 688 -15.78 14.81 5.13
CA THR A 688 -16.61 15.99 4.80
C THR A 688 -16.86 16.86 6.04
N ASP A 689 -17.10 18.16 5.87
CA ASP A 689 -17.60 19.05 6.92
C ASP A 689 -19.11 18.89 7.18
N PHE A 690 -19.83 18.16 6.31
CA PHE A 690 -21.19 17.71 6.56
C PHE A 690 -21.26 16.65 7.67
N ARG A 691 -22.19 16.83 8.61
CA ARG A 691 -22.44 15.90 9.72
C ARG A 691 -23.66 15.05 9.41
N VAL A 692 -23.46 13.74 9.27
CA VAL A 692 -24.54 12.76 9.08
C VAL A 692 -25.34 12.57 10.37
N PHE A 693 -24.65 12.61 11.52
CA PHE A 693 -25.25 12.47 12.84
C PHE A 693 -24.96 13.70 13.73
N ALA A 694 -25.82 13.95 14.71
CA ALA A 694 -25.66 15.09 15.62
C ALA A 694 -24.43 14.95 16.53
N ASP A 695 -24.01 13.71 16.83
CA ASP A 695 -22.82 13.40 17.61
C ASP A 695 -21.50 13.42 16.80
N SER A 696 -21.57 13.36 15.46
CA SER A 696 -20.39 13.42 14.58
C SER A 696 -19.57 14.69 14.82
N ALA A 697 -18.25 14.53 15.01
CA ALA A 697 -17.27 15.59 15.19
C ALA A 697 -17.62 16.68 16.25
N SER A 698 -18.19 16.33 17.41
CA SER A 698 -18.43 17.28 18.53
C SER A 698 -17.17 17.79 19.25
N GLY A 699 -15.98 17.38 18.80
CA GLY A 699 -14.68 17.98 19.12
C GLY A 699 -13.90 17.26 20.24
N ARG A 700 -12.57 17.22 20.08
CA ARG A 700 -11.61 16.65 21.05
C ARG A 700 -11.91 15.22 21.55
N GLY A 701 -12.38 14.36 20.66
CA GLY A 701 -12.29 12.89 20.80
C GLY A 701 -10.86 12.38 20.58
N VAL A 702 -9.87 12.97 21.25
CA VAL A 702 -8.47 12.50 21.17
C VAL A 702 -8.24 11.54 22.33
N ASP A 703 -8.30 10.25 22.04
CA ASP A 703 -7.89 9.21 22.99
C ASP A 703 -6.35 9.16 23.05
N THR A 704 -5.75 10.22 23.62
CA THR A 704 -4.30 10.30 23.84
C THR A 704 -3.87 9.42 25.01
N ALA A 705 -4.05 8.11 24.87
CA ALA A 705 -3.19 7.15 25.54
C ALA A 705 -1.75 7.44 25.07
N PRO A 706 -0.83 7.90 25.95
CA PRO A 706 0.50 8.30 25.52
C PRO A 706 1.27 7.09 24.97
N GLY A 707 1.75 7.19 23.73
CA GLY A 707 2.42 6.09 23.03
C GLY A 707 1.54 5.31 22.03
N TRP A 708 0.37 5.84 21.66
CA TRP A 708 -0.50 5.29 20.61
C TRP A 708 -0.55 6.24 19.42
N ALA A 709 -0.58 5.70 18.19
CA ALA A 709 -0.88 6.48 17.00
C ALA A 709 -2.36 6.90 17.10
N ALA A 710 -2.64 8.20 16.97
CA ALA A 710 -4.01 8.69 17.05
C ALA A 710 -4.85 8.14 15.88
N ARG A 711 -5.66 7.11 16.14
CA ARG A 711 -6.58 6.55 15.14
C ARG A 711 -7.54 7.63 14.63
N PHE A 712 -7.92 8.58 15.46
CA PHE A 712 -8.59 9.82 15.07
C PHE A 712 -7.57 10.89 14.62
N VAL A 713 -7.35 11.06 13.30
CA VAL A 713 -6.80 12.31 12.73
C VAL A 713 -7.52 12.75 11.42
N PRO A 714 -8.85 12.99 11.44
CA PRO A 714 -9.45 13.83 10.41
C PRO A 714 -8.88 15.26 10.49
N ALA A 715 -8.83 15.99 9.36
CA ALA A 715 -8.48 17.40 9.41
C ALA A 715 -9.50 18.18 10.28
N PRO A 716 -9.08 19.19 11.07
CA PRO A 716 -9.97 19.93 11.95
C PRO A 716 -11.24 20.45 11.25
N GLY A 717 -12.40 20.10 11.81
CA GLY A 717 -13.72 20.44 11.26
C GLY A 717 -14.38 19.35 10.40
N LEU A 718 -13.66 18.32 9.97
CA LEU A 718 -14.21 17.23 9.16
C LEU A 718 -14.70 16.04 10.02
N ALA A 719 -15.75 15.37 9.55
CA ALA A 719 -16.13 14.02 9.94
C ALA A 719 -15.82 13.05 8.80
N CYS A 720 -15.31 11.85 9.11
CA CYS A 720 -14.83 10.89 8.12
C CYS A 720 -15.57 9.56 8.23
N TYR A 721 -16.50 9.33 7.32
CA TYR A 721 -17.33 8.13 7.28
C TYR A 721 -16.68 7.00 6.47
N LYS A 722 -17.11 5.77 6.73
CA LYS A 722 -16.79 4.59 5.91
C LYS A 722 -18.09 3.81 5.67
N TYR A 723 -18.39 3.58 4.39
CA TYR A 723 -19.60 2.87 3.95
C TYR A 723 -19.22 1.65 3.14
N THR A 724 -19.58 0.45 3.61
CA THR A 724 -19.22 -0.83 2.98
C THR A 724 -20.45 -1.50 2.35
N ILE A 725 -20.26 -2.05 1.15
CA ILE A 725 -21.17 -3.00 0.50
C ILE A 725 -20.39 -4.29 0.26
N TRP A 726 -20.79 -5.37 0.95
CA TRP A 726 -20.25 -6.71 0.74
C TRP A 726 -20.97 -7.42 -0.41
N CYS A 727 -20.33 -8.43 -1.01
CA CYS A 727 -20.88 -9.13 -2.17
C CYS A 727 -22.17 -9.93 -1.92
N GLU A 728 -22.43 -10.27 -0.66
CA GLU A 728 -23.64 -10.96 -0.20
C GLU A 728 -24.84 -10.00 -0.03
N GLY A 729 -24.61 -8.68 -0.11
CA GLY A 729 -25.63 -7.64 -0.01
C GLY A 729 -25.79 -7.04 1.39
N SER A 730 -25.03 -7.51 2.39
CA SER A 730 -24.87 -6.81 3.67
C SER A 730 -24.23 -5.43 3.45
N ARG A 731 -24.63 -4.45 4.28
CA ARG A 731 -24.26 -3.04 4.15
C ARG A 731 -23.90 -2.50 5.53
N GLU A 732 -22.82 -1.72 5.60
CA GLU A 732 -22.31 -1.18 6.87
C GLU A 732 -22.00 0.30 6.77
N PHE A 733 -22.26 1.06 7.84
CA PHE A 733 -21.94 2.48 7.89
C PHE A 733 -21.31 2.88 9.22
N TYR A 734 -20.11 3.44 9.16
CA TYR A 734 -19.36 3.85 10.34
C TYR A 734 -18.99 5.33 10.27
N ASP A 735 -19.11 6.01 11.41
CA ASP A 735 -18.59 7.37 11.62
C ASP A 735 -17.24 7.30 12.31
N LEU A 736 -16.15 7.28 11.54
CA LEU A 736 -14.80 7.16 12.11
C LEU A 736 -14.31 8.47 12.77
N SER A 737 -15.18 9.49 12.86
CA SER A 737 -14.97 10.65 13.75
C SER A 737 -15.43 10.42 15.20
N THR A 738 -16.26 9.39 15.44
CA THR A 738 -16.76 9.01 16.77
C THR A 738 -16.54 7.53 17.11
N ASP A 739 -16.25 6.69 16.12
CA ASP A 739 -16.00 5.24 16.24
C ASP A 739 -14.75 4.84 15.42
N PRO A 740 -13.53 5.26 15.82
CA PRO A 740 -12.28 4.96 15.11
C PRO A 740 -11.82 3.48 15.23
N TYR A 741 -12.70 2.60 15.70
CA TYR A 741 -12.52 1.16 15.80
C TYR A 741 -13.58 0.38 14.99
N GLU A 742 -14.55 1.05 14.33
CA GLU A 742 -15.56 0.38 13.49
C GLU A 742 -16.46 -0.61 14.26
N THR A 743 -16.75 -0.29 15.52
CA THR A 743 -17.53 -1.15 16.44
C THR A 743 -19.04 -0.92 16.35
N ARG A 744 -19.48 0.22 15.79
CA ARG A 744 -20.87 0.67 15.79
C ARG A 744 -21.34 0.89 14.36
N ASN A 745 -21.81 -0.19 13.72
CA ASN A 745 -22.44 -0.12 12.41
C ASN A 745 -23.81 0.60 12.51
N ARG A 746 -23.85 1.86 12.06
CA ARG A 746 -25.00 2.78 12.10
C ARG A 746 -25.81 2.78 10.80
N ILE A 747 -25.72 1.75 9.96
CA ILE A 747 -26.45 1.69 8.66
C ILE A 747 -27.97 1.92 8.78
N LYS A 748 -28.56 1.58 9.94
CA LYS A 748 -29.99 1.79 10.24
C LYS A 748 -30.33 3.22 10.68
N ASP A 749 -29.35 4.00 11.13
CA ASP A 749 -29.50 5.38 11.60
C ASP A 749 -29.35 6.41 10.46
N VAL A 750 -28.73 6.02 9.34
CA VAL A 750 -28.39 6.96 8.25
C VAL A 750 -29.67 7.49 7.60
N PRO A 751 -29.87 8.81 7.50
CA PRO A 751 -31.02 9.37 6.80
C PRO A 751 -31.07 8.90 5.34
N PRO A 752 -32.22 8.45 4.79
CA PRO A 752 -32.30 7.95 3.41
C PRO A 752 -31.74 8.92 2.36
N ARG A 753 -31.97 10.23 2.56
CA ARG A 753 -31.41 11.32 1.75
C ARG A 753 -29.88 11.34 1.67
N VAL A 754 -29.20 10.91 2.74
CA VAL A 754 -27.73 10.76 2.81
C VAL A 754 -27.31 9.45 2.16
N MET A 755 -27.99 8.33 2.45
CA MET A 755 -27.74 7.05 1.76
C MET A 755 -27.83 7.20 0.23
N ASP A 756 -28.82 7.96 -0.26
CA ASP A 756 -28.96 8.27 -1.68
C ASP A 756 -27.73 8.94 -2.29
N ARG A 757 -27.04 9.82 -1.55
CA ARG A 757 -25.78 10.44 -1.98
C ARG A 757 -24.63 9.46 -1.98
N ILE A 758 -24.55 8.65 -0.93
CA ILE A 758 -23.45 7.72 -0.67
C ILE A 758 -23.45 6.57 -1.67
N ASP A 759 -24.62 5.96 -1.95
CA ASP A 759 -24.80 5.03 -3.07
C ASP A 759 -24.42 5.67 -4.42
N GLY A 760 -24.81 6.93 -4.64
CA GLY A 760 -24.54 7.66 -5.88
C GLY A 760 -23.05 7.94 -6.13
N VAL A 761 -22.34 8.46 -5.12
CA VAL A 761 -20.89 8.75 -5.18
C VAL A 761 -20.07 7.46 -5.26
N LEU A 762 -20.44 6.41 -4.52
CA LEU A 762 -19.79 5.11 -4.65
C LEU A 762 -20.00 4.53 -6.07
N SER A 763 -21.20 4.62 -6.63
CA SER A 763 -21.51 4.14 -7.99
C SER A 763 -20.77 4.92 -9.09
N ALA A 764 -20.39 6.18 -8.86
CA ALA A 764 -19.51 6.95 -9.75
C ALA A 764 -18.05 6.44 -9.70
N LEU A 765 -17.56 6.07 -8.51
CA LEU A 765 -16.19 5.63 -8.30
C LEU A 765 -15.92 4.16 -8.68
N ILE A 766 -16.94 3.29 -8.64
CA ILE A 766 -16.79 1.84 -8.87
C ILE A 766 -16.18 1.45 -10.24
N HIS A 767 -16.34 2.31 -11.26
CA HIS A 767 -15.71 2.15 -12.58
C HIS A 767 -15.09 3.46 -13.08
N CYS A 768 -14.64 4.33 -12.18
CA CYS A 768 -14.01 5.58 -12.58
C CYS A 768 -12.71 5.32 -13.37
N ARG A 769 -12.24 6.30 -14.14
CA ARG A 769 -10.91 6.31 -14.79
C ARG A 769 -10.41 7.74 -14.92
N GLY A 770 -9.16 7.99 -14.56
CA GLY A 770 -8.51 9.28 -14.71
C GLY A 770 -9.29 10.40 -14.03
N ALA A 771 -9.77 11.37 -14.82
CA ALA A 771 -10.54 12.52 -14.33
C ALA A 771 -11.73 12.12 -13.43
N SER A 772 -12.51 11.10 -13.76
CA SER A 772 -13.67 10.70 -12.93
C SER A 772 -13.28 10.03 -11.60
N CYS A 773 -12.04 9.55 -11.47
CA CYS A 773 -11.48 9.10 -10.19
C CYS A 773 -10.93 10.26 -9.35
N ARG A 774 -10.61 11.40 -9.98
CA ARG A 774 -10.12 12.61 -9.30
C ARG A 774 -11.28 13.51 -8.88
N SER A 775 -12.32 13.63 -9.70
CA SER A 775 -13.58 14.34 -9.41
C SER A 775 -14.80 13.49 -9.81
N PRO A 776 -15.32 12.61 -8.93
CA PRO A 776 -16.52 11.82 -9.20
C PRO A 776 -17.78 12.71 -9.25
N TYR A 777 -17.72 13.92 -8.68
CA TYR A 777 -18.83 14.86 -8.62
C TYR A 777 -19.17 15.46 -9.98
N GLY A 778 -18.17 15.71 -10.84
CA GLY A 778 -18.43 16.15 -12.21
C GLY A 778 -19.29 15.14 -12.99
N LEU A 779 -18.98 13.85 -12.87
CA LEU A 779 -19.76 12.77 -13.50
C LEU A 779 -21.22 12.68 -12.97
N LEU A 780 -21.46 13.16 -11.74
CA LEU A 780 -22.76 13.23 -11.08
C LEU A 780 -23.50 14.55 -11.30
N HIS A 781 -22.81 15.63 -11.68
CA HIS A 781 -23.36 16.99 -11.75
C HIS A 781 -22.90 17.73 -13.02
N PRO A 782 -23.10 17.16 -14.22
CA PRO A 782 -22.55 17.70 -15.47
C PRO A 782 -23.02 19.14 -15.73
N GLY A 783 -22.06 20.06 -15.81
CA GLY A 783 -22.27 21.49 -16.03
C GLY A 783 -22.52 22.30 -14.75
N ALA A 784 -22.45 21.68 -13.57
CA ALA A 784 -22.63 22.35 -12.28
C ALA A 784 -21.37 22.26 -11.41
N ASN A 785 -21.14 23.29 -10.59
CA ASN A 785 -19.89 23.46 -9.84
C ASN A 785 -19.93 22.70 -8.49
N VAL A 786 -20.18 21.39 -8.56
CA VAL A 786 -20.16 20.47 -7.42
C VAL A 786 -18.84 19.69 -7.45
N VAL A 787 -18.03 19.85 -6.40
CA VAL A 787 -16.68 19.25 -6.30
C VAL A 787 -16.41 18.50 -5.00
N ASN A 788 -17.38 18.44 -4.09
CA ASN A 788 -17.29 17.69 -2.83
C ASN A 788 -18.66 17.17 -2.37
N PHE A 789 -18.64 16.22 -1.44
CA PHE A 789 -19.82 15.56 -0.87
C PHE A 789 -20.79 16.55 -0.24
N THR A 790 -20.28 17.57 0.46
CA THR A 790 -21.08 18.59 1.14
C THR A 790 -22.01 19.32 0.17
N GLN A 791 -21.51 19.70 -1.01
CA GLN A 791 -22.30 20.34 -2.06
C GLN A 791 -23.39 19.43 -2.65
N THR A 792 -23.20 18.10 -2.62
CA THR A 792 -24.25 17.16 -3.06
C THR A 792 -25.50 17.22 -2.18
N MET A 793 -25.38 17.65 -0.91
CA MET A 793 -26.48 17.76 0.05
C MET A 793 -27.46 18.92 -0.24
N ASN A 794 -27.25 19.70 -1.30
CA ASN A 794 -28.25 20.64 -1.83
C ASN A 794 -29.54 19.89 -2.23
N SER A 795 -30.71 20.41 -1.85
CA SER A 795 -32.02 19.79 -2.11
C SER A 795 -32.43 19.79 -3.58
N ALA A 796 -31.86 20.66 -4.41
CA ALA A 796 -32.03 20.63 -5.87
C ALA A 796 -31.70 19.24 -6.48
N TYR A 797 -30.79 18.48 -5.85
CA TYR A 797 -30.33 17.19 -6.33
C TYR A 797 -31.08 15.98 -5.72
N ASP A 798 -32.05 16.19 -4.81
CA ASP A 798 -32.73 15.08 -4.12
C ASP A 798 -33.48 14.13 -5.06
N THR A 799 -34.15 14.68 -6.08
CA THR A 799 -34.88 13.88 -7.10
C THR A 799 -33.95 13.13 -8.05
N MET A 800 -32.72 13.61 -8.25
CA MET A 800 -31.71 12.91 -9.07
C MET A 800 -31.14 11.72 -8.29
N TYR A 801 -30.56 11.96 -7.12
CA TYR A 801 -29.91 10.90 -6.33
C TYR A 801 -30.87 9.79 -5.89
N SER A 802 -32.11 10.10 -5.55
CA SER A 802 -33.13 9.08 -5.21
C SER A 802 -33.56 8.20 -6.40
N ARG A 803 -33.28 8.62 -7.65
CA ARG A 803 -33.54 7.85 -8.87
C ARG A 803 -32.34 7.08 -9.40
N LEU A 804 -31.11 7.43 -9.01
CA LEU A 804 -29.90 6.72 -9.46
C LEU A 804 -29.96 5.23 -9.09
N PHE A 805 -29.50 4.39 -10.01
CA PHE A 805 -29.36 2.95 -9.77
C PHE A 805 -28.37 2.69 -8.63
N LYS A 806 -28.86 2.08 -7.54
CA LYS A 806 -28.06 1.75 -6.34
C LYS A 806 -27.16 0.55 -6.61
N PHE A 807 -25.93 0.59 -6.12
CA PHE A 807 -24.98 -0.50 -6.38
C PHE A 807 -25.35 -1.76 -5.59
N ALA A 808 -25.34 -2.89 -6.30
CA ALA A 808 -25.41 -4.23 -5.73
C ALA A 808 -24.64 -5.20 -6.63
N TYR A 809 -23.92 -6.14 -6.02
CA TYR A 809 -23.30 -7.25 -6.72
C TYR A 809 -24.35 -8.20 -7.29
N ARG A 810 -24.08 -8.78 -8.46
CA ARG A 810 -24.92 -9.89 -8.98
C ARG A 810 -24.62 -11.22 -8.32
N ARG A 811 -23.36 -11.45 -7.95
CA ARG A 811 -22.80 -12.61 -7.22
C ARG A 811 -21.48 -12.22 -6.55
N CYS A 812 -21.09 -12.91 -5.48
CA CYS A 812 -19.69 -12.94 -5.04
C CYS A 812 -18.79 -13.55 -6.13
N LYS A 813 -17.62 -12.94 -6.37
CA LYS A 813 -16.59 -13.41 -7.32
C LYS A 813 -15.21 -12.86 -6.97
N SER A 814 -14.23 -13.75 -6.85
CA SER A 814 -12.79 -13.45 -6.72
C SER A 814 -12.12 -12.90 -8.00
N VAL A 815 -12.88 -12.30 -8.91
CA VAL A 815 -12.36 -11.61 -10.10
C VAL A 815 -13.22 -10.40 -10.44
N TYR A 816 -12.58 -9.26 -10.70
CA TYR A 816 -13.27 -8.07 -11.19
C TYR A 816 -13.95 -8.32 -12.53
N GLN A 817 -15.25 -8.08 -12.58
CA GLN A 817 -16.08 -8.20 -13.78
C GLN A 817 -17.14 -7.11 -13.77
N THR A 818 -17.04 -6.13 -14.68
CA THR A 818 -18.01 -5.04 -14.83
C THR A 818 -19.46 -5.55 -14.92
N SER A 819 -19.70 -6.62 -15.66
CA SER A 819 -21.03 -7.24 -15.79
C SER A 819 -21.58 -7.88 -14.51
N ASN A 820 -20.75 -8.09 -13.49
CA ASN A 820 -21.10 -8.57 -12.16
C ASN A 820 -21.35 -7.42 -11.17
N GLU A 821 -20.88 -6.21 -11.49
CA GLU A 821 -20.87 -5.00 -10.67
C GLU A 821 -21.68 -3.88 -11.37
N PRO A 822 -23.01 -4.05 -11.59
CA PRO A 822 -23.82 -3.08 -12.32
C PRO A 822 -23.92 -1.74 -11.59
N THR A 823 -23.66 -0.66 -12.31
CA THR A 823 -23.84 0.74 -11.88
C THR A 823 -24.46 1.55 -13.00
N TRP A 824 -25.04 2.72 -12.67
CA TRP A 824 -25.61 3.61 -13.67
C TRP A 824 -24.58 4.07 -14.72
N THR A 825 -23.29 4.17 -14.37
CA THR A 825 -22.20 4.54 -15.30
C THR A 825 -22.05 3.58 -16.50
N GLN A 826 -22.61 2.37 -16.42
CA GLN A 826 -22.71 1.41 -17.52
C GLN A 826 -23.94 1.62 -18.43
N GLY A 827 -24.71 2.69 -18.24
CA GLY A 827 -26.02 2.91 -18.87
C GLY A 827 -27.17 2.13 -18.21
N ILE A 828 -26.99 1.63 -16.99
CA ILE A 828 -28.00 0.81 -16.29
C ILE A 828 -28.91 1.71 -15.43
N GLY A 829 -30.13 1.93 -15.92
CA GLY A 829 -31.12 2.76 -15.23
C GLY A 829 -30.87 4.27 -15.37
N PRO A 830 -31.53 5.10 -14.54
CA PRO A 830 -31.43 6.55 -14.62
C PRO A 830 -29.99 7.03 -14.46
N GLN A 831 -29.57 7.89 -15.38
CA GLN A 831 -28.34 8.68 -15.28
C GLN A 831 -28.61 9.94 -14.43
N PRO A 832 -27.57 10.63 -13.93
CA PRO A 832 -27.70 11.92 -13.27
C PRO A 832 -28.33 13.00 -14.16
#